data_AF-A0A5N6YXM1-F1
#
_entry.id   AF-A0A5N6YXM1-F1
#
_cell.length_a   1.000
_cell.length_b   1.000
_cell.length_c   1.000
_cell.angle_alpha   90.00
_cell.angle_beta   90.00
_cell.angle_gamma   90.00
#
_symmetry.space_group_name_H-M   'P 1'
#
loop_
_entity.id
_entity.type
_entity.pdbx_description
1 polymer ?
#
loop_
_entity_poly.entity_id
_entity_poly.type
_entity_poly.pdbx_seq_one_letter_code
_entity_poly.pdbx_strand_id
1 'polypeptide(L)'
;MSTPASAPRKPMPSALTFDLHTKCSTTKARASTLHLPHGSVPLPIFMPVATQASLKGLTYDQLKQTGCMLCLNNTYHLGLKPGQAVLDEIGGAHKLQGWDRNILTDSGGFQMVSLLKLATVTEEGVRFLSPHDGTPMLLTPEHSISLQNSIGSDIIMQLDDVIATTSPDHARIEEAMERSVRWLDRCIDAHKYPERQNLFCIIQGGLDLELRRKCCAEMVARDTPGIAIGGLSGGEAKEEFCKVVDACTGLLPDQKPRYVMGVGYPEDLIVGVALGADMFDCVWPTRTARFGNAVVPSGSLNLRNHTFAQDFRPVQDDCTCTICRPKDQGGLGITRAYIHHLAAKETVGAHLLSIHNVHYLLSLMGAARQAILEDRFPAFLRDFFRKLYGEKSKYPEWVQKMSPSAETPSSSTNTSTNSTPNPPHNPNHEEHQYLNLIRTILTTGEHRPDRTGTGTRSIFAPPQLRFSLSKPGPNPTDDPIPILPLLTTKRVFLRAVIAELLWFISGSTSTLPLSEQGIKIWDGNGSREYLDKIGLPDRETGDLGPVYGFQWRHFGATYIDAKTDYTGQGADQLADVLHKLKTNPFDRRIIMSAWNPADLAKMALPPCHMFAQFYVSYPAGPGSKGFLHCQLYQRSCDVALGVPFNIASYALLTHMLAHAVDLHPGSFVHAMGDTHVYLDHVEPLQEQLVREPTEFPVLNIRREDRGRGVVDGWRVEDFDVVGYNPHKAIKMKMSV
;
A
#
# COMPACT_ATOMS: atom_id res chain seq x y z
N MET A 1 -10.47 -13.11 -38.56
CA MET A 1 -11.87 -13.43 -38.92
C MET A 1 -12.75 -12.43 -38.19
N SER A 2 -13.45 -11.56 -38.91
CA SER A 2 -14.36 -10.56 -38.34
C SER A 2 -15.56 -11.28 -37.71
N THR A 3 -15.71 -11.16 -36.39
CA THR A 3 -16.91 -11.58 -35.66
C THR A 3 -18.13 -10.83 -36.23
N PRO A 4 -19.26 -11.51 -36.51
CA PRO A 4 -20.44 -10.84 -37.02
C PRO A 4 -20.97 -9.87 -35.95
N ALA A 5 -21.31 -8.64 -36.35
CA ALA A 5 -22.04 -7.72 -35.49
C ALA A 5 -23.32 -8.41 -34.98
N SER A 6 -23.50 -8.46 -33.66
CA SER A 6 -24.68 -9.07 -33.05
C SER A 6 -25.94 -8.32 -33.51
N ALA A 7 -26.99 -9.07 -33.82
CA ALA A 7 -28.29 -8.49 -34.15
C ALA A 7 -28.76 -7.57 -32.99
N PRO A 8 -29.44 -6.44 -33.27
CA PRO A 8 -29.88 -5.51 -32.24
C PRO A 8 -30.78 -6.25 -31.24
N ARG A 9 -30.29 -6.40 -29.99
CA ARG A 9 -31.03 -7.01 -28.88
C ARG A 9 -32.22 -6.12 -28.53
N LYS A 10 -33.37 -6.71 -28.21
CA LYS A 10 -34.54 -5.95 -27.71
C LYS A 10 -34.16 -5.24 -26.40
N PRO A 11 -34.60 -3.97 -26.19
CA PRO A 11 -34.33 -3.27 -24.94
C PRO A 11 -34.92 -4.06 -23.77
N MET A 12 -34.10 -4.29 -22.74
CA MET A 12 -34.57 -4.95 -21.51
C MET A 12 -35.49 -3.98 -20.75
N PRO A 13 -36.58 -4.46 -20.14
CA PRO A 13 -37.32 -3.65 -19.18
C PRO A 13 -36.38 -3.22 -18.04
N SER A 14 -36.66 -2.10 -17.38
CA SER A 14 -35.83 -1.62 -16.27
C SER A 14 -36.71 -0.99 -15.21
N ALA A 15 -36.42 -1.30 -13.94
CA ALA A 15 -37.01 -0.64 -12.79
C ALA A 15 -36.46 0.77 -12.56
N LEU A 16 -35.33 1.09 -13.21
CA LEU A 16 -34.61 2.33 -13.06
C LEU A 16 -35.16 3.39 -14.00
N THR A 17 -35.43 4.57 -13.46
CA THR A 17 -35.57 5.79 -14.25
C THR A 17 -34.54 6.82 -13.79
N PHE A 18 -34.10 7.66 -14.71
CA PHE A 18 -33.05 8.64 -14.49
C PHE A 18 -33.51 10.02 -14.92
N ASP A 19 -33.62 10.93 -13.95
CA ASP A 19 -34.06 12.30 -14.17
C ASP A 19 -32.86 13.24 -14.10
N LEU A 20 -32.31 13.64 -15.24
CA LEU A 20 -31.27 14.66 -15.31
C LEU A 20 -31.87 16.06 -15.13
N HIS A 21 -31.57 16.73 -14.01
CA HIS A 21 -32.11 18.06 -13.71
C HIS A 21 -31.33 19.17 -14.40
N THR A 22 -30.02 19.19 -14.20
CA THR A 22 -29.14 20.21 -14.78
C THR A 22 -27.68 19.76 -14.85
N LYS A 23 -26.89 20.49 -15.63
CA LYS A 23 -25.44 20.38 -15.71
C LYS A 23 -24.82 21.72 -15.34
N CYS A 24 -23.64 21.67 -14.73
CA CYS A 24 -22.80 22.84 -14.55
C CYS A 24 -22.46 23.46 -15.92
N SER A 25 -22.53 24.78 -16.04
CA SER A 25 -22.21 25.50 -17.27
C SER A 25 -20.73 25.46 -17.65
N THR A 26 -19.85 25.14 -16.69
CA THR A 26 -18.38 25.24 -16.83
C THR A 26 -17.66 23.88 -16.78
N THR A 27 -18.19 22.90 -16.05
CA THR A 27 -17.59 21.57 -15.88
C THR A 27 -18.55 20.48 -16.37
N LYS A 28 -18.14 19.21 -16.35
CA LYS A 28 -19.01 18.09 -16.72
C LYS A 28 -19.95 17.65 -15.59
N ALA A 29 -19.91 18.34 -14.44
CA ALA A 29 -20.71 18.03 -13.27
C ALA A 29 -22.21 18.13 -13.56
N ARG A 30 -22.99 17.20 -13.00
CA ARG A 30 -24.43 17.11 -13.22
C ARG A 30 -25.18 16.69 -11.97
N ALA A 31 -26.41 17.16 -11.88
CA ALA A 31 -27.33 16.82 -10.80
C ALA A 31 -28.53 16.09 -11.38
N SER A 32 -28.78 14.87 -10.89
CA SER A 32 -29.86 14.01 -11.37
C SER A 32 -30.52 13.24 -10.22
N THR A 33 -31.71 12.69 -10.43
CA THR A 33 -32.32 11.76 -9.49
C THR A 33 -32.37 10.38 -10.12
N LEU A 34 -31.88 9.39 -9.39
CA LEU A 34 -31.94 7.99 -9.76
C LEU A 34 -33.11 7.34 -9.01
N HIS A 35 -34.14 6.91 -9.72
CA HIS A 35 -35.28 6.22 -9.13
C HIS A 35 -35.05 4.72 -9.16
N LEU A 36 -35.14 4.09 -7.99
CA LEU A 36 -34.95 2.66 -7.78
C LEU A 36 -36.12 2.10 -6.95
N PRO A 37 -36.33 0.78 -6.94
CA PRO A 37 -37.44 0.14 -6.23
C PRO A 37 -37.57 0.54 -4.75
N HIS A 38 -36.47 0.71 -4.02
CA HIS A 38 -36.47 1.07 -2.61
C HIS A 38 -36.20 2.56 -2.34
N GLY A 39 -36.50 3.42 -3.32
CA GLY A 39 -36.56 4.87 -3.15
C GLY A 39 -35.67 5.64 -4.11
N SER A 40 -35.86 6.95 -4.14
CA SER A 40 -35.09 7.84 -5.03
C SER A 40 -33.76 8.24 -4.41
N VAL A 41 -32.72 8.32 -5.24
CA VAL A 41 -31.34 8.64 -4.85
C VAL A 41 -30.90 9.93 -5.55
N PRO A 42 -30.72 11.04 -4.81
CA PRO A 42 -30.14 12.25 -5.37
C PRO A 42 -28.66 12.04 -5.73
N LEU A 43 -28.25 12.50 -6.93
CA LEU A 43 -26.89 12.39 -7.43
C LEU A 43 -26.18 13.77 -7.54
N PRO A 44 -24.86 13.85 -7.34
CA PRO A 44 -23.94 12.74 -7.06
C PRO A 44 -24.11 12.15 -5.65
N ILE A 45 -23.69 10.90 -5.46
CA ILE A 45 -23.75 10.18 -4.18
C ILE A 45 -22.47 9.39 -3.89
N PHE A 46 -22.16 9.27 -2.60
CA PHE A 46 -21.17 8.35 -2.06
C PHE A 46 -21.89 7.19 -1.36
N MET A 47 -21.54 5.95 -1.71
CA MET A 47 -22.12 4.73 -1.17
C MET A 47 -21.17 4.09 -0.15
N PRO A 48 -21.54 4.07 1.15
CA PRO A 48 -20.76 3.34 2.14
C PRO A 48 -20.87 1.82 1.93
N VAL A 49 -19.78 1.10 2.20
CA VAL A 49 -19.65 -0.34 1.90
C VAL A 49 -20.01 -1.21 3.11
N ALA A 50 -21.18 -1.84 3.06
CA ALA A 50 -21.67 -2.82 4.01
C ALA A 50 -21.31 -4.25 3.56
N THR A 51 -20.08 -4.67 3.88
CA THR A 51 -19.47 -5.92 3.36
C THR A 51 -20.29 -7.19 3.59
N GLN A 52 -20.96 -7.35 4.73
CA GLN A 52 -21.74 -8.54 5.08
C GLN A 52 -23.18 -8.16 5.44
N ALA A 53 -23.81 -7.33 4.60
CA ALA A 53 -25.09 -6.69 4.92
C ALA A 53 -25.06 -5.94 6.27
N SER A 54 -23.88 -5.45 6.62
CA SER A 54 -23.64 -4.63 7.79
C SER A 54 -22.45 -3.71 7.50
N LEU A 55 -22.67 -2.42 7.71
CA LEU A 55 -21.59 -1.43 7.67
C LEU A 55 -20.79 -1.57 8.95
N LYS A 56 -19.48 -1.81 8.83
CA LYS A 56 -18.62 -2.10 9.99
C LYS A 56 -18.72 -0.99 11.03
N GLY A 57 -19.33 -1.33 12.16
CA GLY A 57 -19.50 -0.45 13.29
C GLY A 57 -20.72 0.47 13.22
N LEU A 58 -21.70 0.28 12.32
CA LEU A 58 -22.97 1.03 12.35
C LEU A 58 -24.17 0.08 12.26
N THR A 59 -25.24 0.40 12.99
CA THR A 59 -26.56 -0.22 12.75
C THR A 59 -27.23 0.40 11.52
N TYR A 60 -28.26 -0.27 11.00
CA TYR A 60 -29.08 0.26 9.90
C TYR A 60 -29.68 1.64 10.25
N ASP A 61 -30.25 1.80 11.44
CA ASP A 61 -30.86 3.06 11.87
C ASP A 61 -29.84 4.20 11.92
N GLN A 62 -28.63 3.91 12.41
CA GLN A 62 -27.55 4.90 12.45
C GLN A 62 -27.11 5.29 11.04
N LEU A 63 -26.99 4.32 10.12
CA LEU A 63 -26.69 4.61 8.73
C LEU A 63 -27.79 5.44 8.08
N LYS A 64 -29.07 5.12 8.34
CA LYS A 64 -30.23 5.87 7.87
C LYS A 64 -30.21 7.33 8.35
N GLN A 65 -29.83 7.55 9.60
CA GLN A 65 -29.69 8.89 10.19
C GLN A 65 -28.60 9.74 9.54
N THR A 66 -27.58 9.14 8.91
CA THR A 66 -26.58 9.90 8.12
C THR A 66 -27.13 10.43 6.78
N GLY A 67 -28.36 10.05 6.41
CA GLY A 67 -28.96 10.43 5.13
C GLY A 67 -28.63 9.48 3.96
N CYS A 68 -27.94 8.36 4.22
CA CYS A 68 -27.58 7.37 3.20
C CYS A 68 -28.81 6.79 2.50
N MET A 69 -28.94 6.95 1.18
CA MET A 69 -30.07 6.42 0.39
C MET A 69 -29.73 5.15 -0.41
N LEU A 70 -28.44 4.85 -0.53
CA LEU A 70 -27.92 3.72 -1.29
C LEU A 70 -26.59 3.30 -0.67
N CYS A 71 -26.45 2.01 -0.36
CA CYS A 71 -25.22 1.43 0.17
C CYS A 71 -24.77 0.24 -0.68
N LEU A 72 -23.49 -0.12 -0.59
CA LEU A 72 -22.95 -1.28 -1.29
C LEU A 72 -22.96 -2.51 -0.38
N ASN A 73 -23.50 -3.63 -0.86
CA ASN A 73 -23.28 -4.96 -0.29
C ASN A 73 -22.30 -5.75 -1.16
N ASN A 74 -21.47 -6.57 -0.54
CA ASN A 74 -20.52 -7.38 -1.28
C ASN A 74 -21.12 -8.75 -1.60
N THR A 75 -21.19 -9.08 -2.90
CA THR A 75 -21.81 -10.33 -3.38
C THR A 75 -21.07 -11.55 -2.89
N TYR A 76 -19.74 -11.52 -2.92
CA TYR A 76 -18.91 -12.65 -2.51
C TYR A 76 -19.16 -13.04 -1.05
N HIS A 77 -19.12 -12.06 -0.15
CA HIS A 77 -19.30 -12.30 1.27
C HIS A 77 -20.72 -12.77 1.61
N LEU A 78 -21.75 -12.17 1.02
CA LEU A 78 -23.14 -12.58 1.27
C LEU A 78 -23.50 -13.92 0.64
N GLY A 79 -22.99 -14.18 -0.58
CA GLY A 79 -23.17 -15.44 -1.29
C GLY A 79 -22.51 -16.63 -0.59
N LEU A 80 -21.51 -16.38 0.27
CA LEU A 80 -20.91 -17.39 1.14
C LEU A 80 -21.51 -17.45 2.54
N LYS A 81 -21.73 -16.28 3.18
CA LYS A 81 -22.21 -16.17 4.57
C LYS A 81 -23.16 -14.96 4.68
N PRO A 82 -24.47 -15.20 4.86
CA PRO A 82 -25.09 -16.47 5.26
C PRO A 82 -25.23 -17.52 4.15
N GLY A 83 -25.00 -17.13 2.89
CA GLY A 83 -25.12 -18.03 1.74
C GLY A 83 -26.43 -17.83 0.97
N GLN A 84 -26.43 -18.27 -0.30
CA GLN A 84 -27.57 -18.07 -1.21
C GLN A 84 -28.87 -18.69 -0.68
N ALA A 85 -28.83 -19.92 -0.16
CA ALA A 85 -30.01 -20.62 0.35
C ALA A 85 -30.72 -19.84 1.48
N VAL A 86 -29.94 -19.24 2.39
CA VAL A 86 -30.50 -18.42 3.48
C VAL A 86 -31.09 -17.13 2.94
N LEU A 87 -30.45 -16.51 1.94
CA LEU A 87 -30.96 -15.30 1.30
C LEU A 87 -32.28 -15.57 0.56
N ASP A 88 -32.40 -16.72 -0.11
CA ASP A 88 -33.64 -17.13 -0.78
C ASP A 88 -34.77 -17.38 0.25
N GLU A 89 -34.47 -18.06 1.35
CA GLU A 89 -35.45 -18.35 2.42
C GLU A 89 -35.94 -17.08 3.12
N ILE A 90 -35.02 -16.17 3.48
CA ILE A 90 -35.40 -14.91 4.16
C ILE A 90 -36.05 -13.90 3.20
N GLY A 91 -35.80 -14.03 1.89
CA GLY A 91 -36.30 -13.14 0.85
C GLY A 91 -35.43 -11.91 0.60
N GLY A 92 -34.10 -12.09 0.65
CA GLY A 92 -33.11 -11.09 0.23
C GLY A 92 -32.44 -10.29 1.35
N ALA A 93 -31.39 -9.56 1.00
CA ALA A 93 -30.55 -8.82 1.94
C ALA A 93 -31.29 -7.67 2.63
N HIS A 94 -32.24 -7.00 1.97
CA HIS A 94 -33.06 -5.95 2.58
C HIS A 94 -33.74 -6.46 3.86
N LYS A 95 -34.37 -7.64 3.81
CA LYS A 95 -35.01 -8.28 4.98
C LYS A 95 -33.98 -8.77 5.98
N LEU A 96 -32.86 -9.34 5.52
CA LEU A 96 -31.80 -9.85 6.39
C LEU A 96 -31.19 -8.76 7.28
N GLN A 97 -30.92 -7.58 6.74
CA GLN A 97 -30.30 -6.47 7.49
C GLN A 97 -31.28 -5.42 8.00
N GLY A 98 -32.57 -5.53 7.65
CA GLY A 98 -33.60 -4.53 7.98
C GLY A 98 -33.44 -3.19 7.24
N TRP A 99 -32.68 -3.15 6.14
CA TRP A 99 -32.43 -1.93 5.36
C TRP A 99 -33.54 -1.71 4.35
N ASP A 100 -34.34 -0.66 4.59
CA ASP A 100 -35.51 -0.30 3.81
C ASP A 100 -35.23 0.71 2.68
N ARG A 101 -33.96 0.91 2.32
CA ARG A 101 -33.54 1.76 1.20
C ARG A 101 -32.73 0.95 0.19
N ASN A 102 -32.16 1.59 -0.82
CA ASN A 102 -31.57 0.88 -1.93
C ASN A 102 -30.24 0.19 -1.60
N ILE A 103 -29.96 -0.91 -2.29
CA ILE A 103 -28.71 -1.68 -2.24
C ILE A 103 -28.12 -1.78 -3.64
N LEU A 104 -26.81 -1.53 -3.75
CA LEU A 104 -26.00 -1.94 -4.89
C LEU A 104 -25.15 -3.15 -4.48
N THR A 105 -25.03 -4.14 -5.34
CA THR A 105 -24.07 -5.24 -5.15
C THR A 105 -22.96 -5.22 -6.17
N ASP A 106 -21.72 -5.43 -5.75
CA ASP A 106 -20.63 -5.74 -6.70
C ASP A 106 -20.79 -7.13 -7.32
N SER A 107 -19.94 -7.51 -8.26
CA SER A 107 -20.01 -8.83 -8.91
C SER A 107 -19.37 -9.95 -8.09
N GLY A 108 -18.61 -9.62 -7.06
CA GLY A 108 -17.78 -10.53 -6.27
C GLY A 108 -16.43 -10.90 -6.92
N GLY A 109 -16.18 -10.54 -8.19
CA GLY A 109 -14.95 -10.91 -8.90
C GLY A 109 -13.68 -10.24 -8.36
N PHE A 110 -13.75 -8.96 -8.01
CA PHE A 110 -12.58 -8.22 -7.51
C PHE A 110 -12.00 -8.80 -6.22
N GLN A 111 -12.86 -9.19 -5.27
CA GLN A 111 -12.43 -9.75 -3.99
C GLN A 111 -11.77 -11.12 -4.18
N MET A 112 -12.21 -11.89 -5.18
CA MET A 112 -11.58 -13.18 -5.50
C MET A 112 -10.17 -13.02 -6.07
N VAL A 113 -9.95 -12.03 -6.94
CA VAL A 113 -8.64 -11.77 -7.54
C VAL A 113 -7.68 -11.06 -6.57
N SER A 114 -8.19 -10.15 -5.72
CA SER A 114 -7.37 -9.39 -4.77
C SER A 114 -7.01 -10.13 -3.48
N LEU A 115 -7.77 -11.16 -3.08
CA LEU A 115 -7.51 -11.93 -1.85
C LEU A 115 -6.74 -13.23 -2.06
N LEU A 116 -6.58 -13.71 -3.30
CA LEU A 116 -6.05 -15.06 -3.57
C LEU A 116 -4.92 -15.02 -4.59
N LYS A 117 -3.70 -15.35 -4.16
CA LYS A 117 -2.53 -15.62 -5.04
C LYS A 117 -2.74 -16.78 -6.03
N LEU A 118 -3.91 -17.42 -6.03
CA LEU A 118 -4.22 -18.68 -6.72
C LEU A 118 -5.48 -18.57 -7.62
N ALA A 119 -5.91 -17.36 -7.99
CA ALA A 119 -7.03 -17.19 -8.91
C ALA A 119 -6.58 -17.38 -10.37
N THR A 120 -7.31 -18.20 -11.13
CA THR A 120 -7.12 -18.39 -12.58
C THR A 120 -8.38 -17.93 -13.30
N VAL A 121 -8.23 -16.98 -14.23
CA VAL A 121 -9.34 -16.48 -15.04
C VAL A 121 -9.33 -17.16 -16.41
N THR A 122 -10.44 -17.79 -16.78
CA THR A 122 -10.66 -18.39 -18.10
C THR A 122 -11.92 -17.78 -18.74
N GLU A 123 -12.25 -18.12 -19.98
CA GLU A 123 -13.51 -17.65 -20.58
C GLU A 123 -14.75 -18.09 -19.79
N GLU A 124 -14.69 -19.24 -19.11
CA GLU A 124 -15.80 -19.79 -18.32
C GLU A 124 -16.15 -18.91 -17.11
N GLY A 125 -15.13 -18.40 -16.42
CA GLY A 125 -15.26 -17.64 -15.18
C GLY A 125 -13.94 -17.54 -14.40
N VAL A 126 -14.05 -17.18 -13.12
CA VAL A 126 -12.91 -17.08 -12.20
C VAL A 126 -12.84 -18.33 -11.34
N ARG A 127 -11.76 -19.09 -11.45
CA ARG A 127 -11.45 -20.25 -10.60
C ARG A 127 -10.55 -19.83 -9.46
N PHE A 128 -10.88 -20.24 -8.24
CA PHE A 128 -10.13 -19.85 -7.04
C PHE A 128 -10.35 -20.88 -5.91
N LEU A 129 -9.56 -20.78 -4.83
CA LEU A 129 -9.78 -21.61 -3.64
C LEU A 129 -10.53 -20.79 -2.58
N SER A 130 -11.53 -21.40 -1.96
CA SER A 130 -12.22 -20.83 -0.81
C SER A 130 -11.20 -20.47 0.29
N PRO A 131 -11.17 -19.21 0.79
CA PRO A 131 -10.26 -18.80 1.86
C PRO A 131 -10.67 -19.37 3.22
N HIS A 132 -11.82 -20.04 3.32
CA HIS A 132 -12.32 -20.62 4.57
C HIS A 132 -11.88 -22.07 4.76
N ASP A 133 -11.89 -22.86 3.70
CA ASP A 133 -11.65 -24.32 3.75
C ASP A 133 -10.76 -24.85 2.62
N GLY A 134 -10.31 -23.98 1.70
CA GLY A 134 -9.44 -24.35 0.60
C GLY A 134 -10.13 -25.08 -0.55
N THR A 135 -11.45 -25.22 -0.54
CA THR A 135 -12.19 -25.93 -1.59
C THR A 135 -12.13 -25.17 -2.93
N PRO A 136 -11.95 -25.86 -4.07
CA PRO A 136 -12.01 -25.22 -5.39
C PRO A 136 -13.40 -24.65 -5.66
N MET A 137 -13.44 -23.40 -6.11
CA MET A 137 -14.65 -22.66 -6.46
C MET A 137 -14.52 -22.07 -7.87
N LEU A 138 -15.67 -21.95 -8.54
CA LEU A 138 -15.80 -21.29 -9.84
C LEU A 138 -16.92 -20.26 -9.76
N LEU A 139 -16.59 -19.00 -10.02
CA LEU A 139 -17.56 -17.93 -10.20
C LEU A 139 -17.67 -17.60 -11.69
N THR A 140 -18.80 -17.99 -12.29
CA THR A 140 -19.13 -17.61 -13.67
C THR A 140 -20.01 -16.35 -13.67
N PRO A 141 -20.13 -15.63 -14.80
CA PRO A 141 -21.12 -14.57 -15.00
C PRO A 141 -22.54 -14.96 -14.54
N GLU A 142 -23.02 -16.14 -14.91
CA GLU A 142 -24.36 -16.63 -14.56
C GLU A 142 -24.49 -16.86 -13.05
N HIS A 143 -23.47 -17.43 -12.43
CA HIS A 143 -23.47 -17.66 -10.98
C HIS A 143 -23.43 -16.33 -10.22
N SER A 144 -22.61 -15.37 -10.64
CA SER A 144 -22.57 -14.02 -10.04
C SER A 144 -23.93 -13.33 -10.11
N ILE A 145 -24.61 -13.38 -11.26
CA ILE A 145 -25.96 -12.82 -11.42
C ILE A 145 -26.99 -13.57 -10.58
N SER A 146 -26.91 -14.89 -10.51
CA SER A 146 -27.77 -15.71 -9.65
C SER A 146 -27.66 -15.30 -8.17
N LEU A 147 -26.43 -15.13 -7.66
CA LEU A 147 -26.19 -14.67 -6.29
C LEU A 147 -26.81 -13.29 -6.04
N GLN A 148 -26.61 -12.35 -6.96
CA GLN A 148 -27.17 -11.00 -6.87
C GLN A 148 -28.69 -10.99 -6.97
N ASN A 149 -29.28 -11.90 -7.75
CA ASN A 149 -30.73 -12.10 -7.81
C ASN A 149 -31.31 -12.57 -6.46
N SER A 150 -30.61 -13.47 -5.76
CA SER A 150 -30.98 -13.91 -4.41
C SER A 150 -30.75 -12.84 -3.34
N ILE A 151 -29.67 -12.07 -3.45
CA ILE A 151 -29.43 -10.91 -2.59
C ILE A 151 -30.57 -9.88 -2.75
N GLY A 152 -31.12 -9.74 -3.96
CA GLY A 152 -32.27 -8.88 -4.23
C GLY A 152 -31.93 -7.39 -4.19
N SER A 153 -30.70 -7.02 -4.56
CA SER A 153 -30.23 -5.63 -4.67
C SER A 153 -30.89 -4.87 -5.83
N ASP A 154 -31.12 -3.57 -5.66
CA ASP A 154 -31.70 -2.69 -6.68
C ASP A 154 -30.77 -2.48 -7.89
N ILE A 155 -29.46 -2.49 -7.65
CA ILE A 155 -28.43 -2.41 -8.69
C ILE A 155 -27.51 -3.61 -8.57
N ILE A 156 -27.33 -4.31 -9.68
CA ILE A 156 -26.43 -5.46 -9.80
C ILE A 156 -25.32 -5.15 -10.78
N MET A 157 -24.12 -5.65 -10.53
CA MET A 157 -22.95 -5.41 -11.38
C MET A 157 -22.62 -6.65 -12.21
N GLN A 158 -22.26 -6.47 -13.48
CA GLN A 158 -21.73 -7.57 -14.30
C GLN A 158 -20.47 -8.18 -13.65
N LEU A 159 -20.24 -9.48 -13.84
CA LEU A 159 -18.90 -10.03 -13.61
C LEU A 159 -17.95 -9.56 -14.73
N ASP A 160 -16.77 -9.10 -14.35
CA ASP A 160 -15.73 -8.59 -15.23
C ASP A 160 -14.37 -9.26 -14.95
N ASP A 161 -13.51 -9.24 -15.95
CA ASP A 161 -12.15 -9.76 -15.84
C ASP A 161 -11.22 -8.67 -15.32
N VAL A 162 -10.95 -8.70 -14.02
CA VAL A 162 -10.22 -7.63 -13.35
C VAL A 162 -8.71 -7.85 -13.40
N ILE A 163 -7.99 -6.84 -13.89
CA ILE A 163 -6.53 -6.74 -13.84
C ILE A 163 -6.14 -5.47 -13.08
N ALA A 164 -4.98 -5.50 -12.43
CA ALA A 164 -4.36 -4.30 -11.90
C ALA A 164 -4.21 -3.23 -13.00
N THR A 165 -4.78 -2.05 -12.78
CA THR A 165 -4.85 -0.96 -13.77
C THR A 165 -3.49 -0.52 -14.30
N THR A 166 -2.44 -0.65 -13.46
CA THR A 166 -1.05 -0.32 -13.77
C THR A 166 -0.25 -1.52 -14.31
N SER A 167 -0.92 -2.62 -14.69
CA SER A 167 -0.24 -3.78 -15.28
C SER A 167 0.53 -3.37 -16.54
N PRO A 168 1.81 -3.76 -16.68
CA PRO A 168 2.57 -3.49 -17.90
C PRO A 168 2.17 -4.41 -19.07
N ASP A 169 1.41 -5.49 -18.79
CA ASP A 169 0.96 -6.44 -19.80
C ASP A 169 -0.27 -5.92 -20.55
N HIS A 170 -0.01 -5.15 -21.60
CA HIS A 170 -1.03 -4.54 -22.45
C HIS A 170 -1.92 -5.58 -23.14
N ALA A 171 -1.35 -6.68 -23.63
CA ALA A 171 -2.10 -7.75 -24.29
C ALA A 171 -3.10 -8.40 -23.32
N ARG A 172 -2.70 -8.62 -22.07
CA ARG A 172 -3.60 -9.15 -21.04
C ARG A 172 -4.72 -8.17 -20.67
N ILE A 173 -4.44 -6.85 -20.65
CA ILE A 173 -5.45 -5.80 -20.45
C ILE A 173 -6.47 -5.79 -21.59
N GLU A 174 -6.02 -5.87 -22.84
CA GLU A 174 -6.92 -5.94 -24.00
C GLU A 174 -7.80 -7.18 -23.92
N GLU A 175 -7.23 -8.37 -23.66
CA GLU A 175 -8.00 -9.61 -23.52
C GLU A 175 -9.01 -9.55 -22.36
N ALA A 176 -8.65 -8.96 -21.20
CA ALA A 176 -9.61 -8.78 -20.11
C ALA A 176 -10.77 -7.85 -20.48
N MET A 177 -10.47 -6.76 -21.20
CA MET A 177 -11.48 -5.83 -21.67
C MET A 177 -12.43 -6.54 -22.63
N GLU A 178 -11.91 -7.27 -23.60
CA GLU A 178 -12.71 -8.03 -24.56
C GLU A 178 -13.51 -9.15 -23.90
N ARG A 179 -12.91 -9.87 -22.93
CA ARG A 179 -13.60 -10.88 -22.13
C ARG A 179 -14.73 -10.28 -21.30
N SER A 180 -14.51 -9.11 -20.70
CA SER A 180 -15.53 -8.40 -19.92
C SER A 180 -16.72 -8.01 -20.81
N VAL A 181 -16.48 -7.63 -22.07
CA VAL A 181 -17.52 -7.38 -23.07
C VAL A 181 -18.33 -8.65 -23.34
N ARG A 182 -17.67 -9.80 -23.56
CA ARG A 182 -18.36 -11.10 -23.77
C ARG A 182 -19.11 -11.57 -22.53
N TRP A 183 -18.55 -11.35 -21.35
CA TRP A 183 -19.17 -11.70 -20.07
C TRP A 183 -20.39 -10.86 -19.74
N LEU A 184 -20.46 -9.62 -20.22
CA LEU A 184 -21.68 -8.82 -20.11
C LEU A 184 -22.85 -9.48 -20.86
N ASP A 185 -22.63 -10.01 -22.06
CA ASP A 185 -23.70 -10.70 -22.81
C ASP A 185 -24.26 -11.88 -22.01
N ARG A 186 -23.37 -12.64 -21.35
CA ARG A 186 -23.74 -13.74 -20.45
C ARG A 186 -24.48 -13.24 -19.20
N CYS A 187 -24.07 -12.11 -18.62
CA CYS A 187 -24.76 -11.51 -17.48
C CYS A 187 -26.18 -11.05 -17.85
N ILE A 188 -26.33 -10.43 -19.03
CA ILE A 188 -27.63 -10.01 -19.57
C ILE A 188 -28.55 -11.21 -19.72
N ASP A 189 -28.06 -12.29 -20.34
CA ASP A 189 -28.84 -13.49 -20.62
C ASP A 189 -29.22 -14.24 -19.32
N ALA A 190 -28.39 -14.14 -18.28
CA ALA A 190 -28.64 -14.75 -16.96
C ALA A 190 -29.57 -13.93 -16.05
N HIS A 191 -29.75 -12.63 -16.30
CA HIS A 191 -30.50 -11.75 -15.41
C HIS A 191 -32.00 -12.02 -15.48
N LYS A 192 -32.57 -12.51 -14.37
CA LYS A 192 -33.97 -12.97 -14.32
C LYS A 192 -34.98 -11.88 -14.01
N TYR A 193 -34.55 -10.77 -13.39
CA TYR A 193 -35.46 -9.81 -12.75
C TYR A 193 -35.23 -8.34 -13.17
N PRO A 194 -35.18 -8.03 -14.48
CA PRO A 194 -34.94 -6.69 -15.00
C PRO A 194 -35.98 -5.64 -14.55
N GLU A 195 -37.19 -6.07 -14.22
CA GLU A 195 -38.29 -5.24 -13.69
C GLU A 195 -38.09 -4.78 -12.23
N ARG A 196 -37.10 -5.31 -11.52
CA ARG A 196 -36.81 -4.95 -10.11
C ARG A 196 -35.33 -4.86 -9.74
N GLN A 197 -34.41 -5.30 -10.60
CA GLN A 197 -32.96 -5.10 -10.39
C GLN A 197 -32.31 -4.61 -11.69
N ASN A 198 -31.35 -3.71 -11.55
CA ASN A 198 -30.79 -2.98 -12.68
C ASN A 198 -29.34 -3.37 -12.89
N LEU A 199 -29.07 -4.11 -13.98
CA LEU A 199 -27.73 -4.55 -14.33
C LEU A 199 -26.90 -3.40 -14.88
N PHE A 200 -25.75 -3.13 -14.26
CA PHE A 200 -24.79 -2.14 -14.75
C PHE A 200 -23.61 -2.85 -15.42
N CYS A 201 -23.21 -2.34 -16.58
CA CYS A 201 -21.98 -2.77 -17.23
C CYS A 201 -20.75 -2.11 -16.59
N ILE A 202 -19.56 -2.67 -16.79
CA ILE A 202 -18.31 -2.14 -16.25
C ILE A 202 -17.32 -1.86 -17.38
N ILE A 203 -16.97 -0.59 -17.58
CA ILE A 203 -15.92 -0.19 -18.52
C ILE A 203 -14.55 -0.62 -17.97
N GLN A 204 -13.81 -1.36 -18.80
CA GLN A 204 -12.44 -1.84 -18.55
C GLN A 204 -11.45 -1.25 -19.57
N GLY A 205 -10.16 -1.55 -19.40
CA GLY A 205 -9.09 -1.10 -20.33
C GLY A 205 -7.85 -0.48 -19.67
N GLY A 206 -7.67 -0.63 -18.35
CA GLY A 206 -6.47 -0.10 -17.66
C GLY A 206 -6.36 1.42 -17.76
N LEU A 207 -5.14 1.93 -17.97
CA LEU A 207 -4.88 3.36 -18.24
C LEU A 207 -4.85 3.70 -19.74
N ASP A 208 -5.09 2.73 -20.63
CA ASP A 208 -5.08 2.96 -22.07
C ASP A 208 -6.39 3.61 -22.51
N LEU A 209 -6.31 4.87 -22.95
CA LEU A 209 -7.48 5.61 -23.37
C LEU A 209 -8.15 4.99 -24.61
N GLU A 210 -7.42 4.41 -25.56
CA GLU A 210 -8.03 3.76 -26.73
C GLU A 210 -8.82 2.51 -26.34
N LEU A 211 -8.27 1.68 -25.46
CA LEU A 211 -9.00 0.52 -24.93
C LEU A 211 -10.24 0.96 -24.15
N ARG A 212 -10.15 2.05 -23.38
CA ARG A 212 -11.30 2.64 -22.68
C ARG A 212 -12.38 3.12 -23.65
N ARG A 213 -12.01 3.78 -24.77
CA ARG A 213 -12.98 4.21 -25.80
C ARG A 213 -13.63 3.02 -26.50
N LYS A 214 -12.84 2.00 -26.87
CA LYS A 214 -13.34 0.74 -27.45
C LYS A 214 -14.34 0.07 -26.50
N CYS A 215 -13.98 -0.08 -25.23
CA CYS A 215 -14.86 -0.66 -24.21
C CYS A 215 -16.13 0.18 -24.01
N CYS A 216 -16.04 1.51 -23.96
CA CYS A 216 -17.21 2.38 -23.87
C CYS A 216 -18.19 2.14 -25.03
N ALA A 217 -17.69 2.09 -26.27
CA ALA A 217 -18.53 1.84 -27.44
C ALA A 217 -19.25 0.47 -27.35
N GLU A 218 -18.51 -0.59 -27.01
CA GLU A 218 -19.04 -1.95 -26.88
C GLU A 218 -20.09 -2.08 -25.75
N MET A 219 -19.83 -1.46 -24.59
CA MET A 219 -20.71 -1.54 -23.43
C MET A 219 -21.98 -0.69 -23.62
N VAL A 220 -21.85 0.50 -24.21
CA VAL A 220 -23.00 1.37 -24.53
C VAL A 220 -23.93 0.70 -25.54
N ALA A 221 -23.40 -0.02 -26.53
CA ALA A 221 -24.19 -0.74 -27.52
C ALA A 221 -25.13 -1.82 -26.91
N ARG A 222 -24.83 -2.30 -25.70
CA ARG A 222 -25.64 -3.30 -24.98
C ARG A 222 -26.75 -2.70 -24.10
N ASP A 223 -26.80 -1.37 -24.01
CA ASP A 223 -27.90 -0.59 -23.45
C ASP A 223 -28.30 -0.95 -22.00
N THR A 224 -27.36 -1.34 -21.15
CA THR A 224 -27.65 -1.59 -19.72
C THR A 224 -28.18 -0.33 -19.00
N PRO A 225 -29.08 -0.45 -18.00
CA PRO A 225 -29.66 0.70 -17.28
C PRO A 225 -28.66 1.70 -16.68
N GLY A 226 -27.46 1.25 -16.33
CA GLY A 226 -26.38 2.12 -15.87
C GLY A 226 -25.01 1.60 -16.25
N ILE A 227 -24.00 2.44 -16.01
CA ILE A 227 -22.63 2.20 -16.49
C ILE A 227 -21.64 2.54 -15.39
N ALA A 228 -20.79 1.58 -15.05
CA ALA A 228 -19.68 1.77 -14.14
C ALA A 228 -18.34 1.89 -14.87
N ILE A 229 -17.38 2.58 -14.25
CA ILE A 229 -15.99 2.69 -14.69
C ILE A 229 -15.16 1.92 -13.67
N GLY A 230 -14.64 0.76 -14.10
CA GLY A 230 -13.88 -0.17 -13.26
C GLY A 230 -12.37 0.05 -13.35
N GLY A 231 -11.65 -0.56 -12.41
CA GLY A 231 -10.18 -0.55 -12.40
C GLY A 231 -9.58 0.83 -12.18
N LEU A 232 -10.06 1.59 -11.19
CA LEU A 232 -9.54 2.91 -10.81
C LEU A 232 -9.51 3.07 -9.27
N SER A 233 -8.96 2.06 -8.58
CA SER A 233 -9.10 1.89 -7.13
C SER A 233 -7.86 2.30 -6.31
N GLY A 234 -7.01 3.18 -6.85
CA GLY A 234 -5.97 3.90 -6.09
C GLY A 234 -4.54 3.37 -6.22
N GLY A 235 -4.22 2.66 -7.30
CA GLY A 235 -2.83 2.27 -7.63
C GLY A 235 -2.18 3.17 -8.69
N GLU A 236 -3.00 3.90 -9.43
CA GLU A 236 -2.62 4.79 -10.52
C GLU A 236 -2.32 6.22 -10.05
N ALA A 237 -1.56 6.97 -10.87
CA ALA A 237 -1.35 8.39 -10.65
C ALA A 237 -2.67 9.16 -10.81
N LYS A 238 -2.88 10.21 -10.00
CA LYS A 238 -4.12 11.02 -10.01
C LYS A 238 -4.42 11.66 -11.36
N GLU A 239 -3.39 12.05 -12.12
CA GLU A 239 -3.56 12.58 -13.48
C GLU A 239 -4.12 11.52 -14.42
N GLU A 240 -3.63 10.28 -14.36
CA GLU A 240 -4.11 9.18 -15.19
C GLU A 240 -5.53 8.75 -14.80
N PHE A 241 -5.82 8.68 -13.49
CA PHE A 241 -7.19 8.50 -12.98
C PHE A 241 -8.15 9.50 -13.64
N CYS A 242 -7.81 10.79 -13.60
CA CYS A 242 -8.68 11.82 -14.16
C CYS A 242 -8.79 11.74 -15.68
N LYS A 243 -7.71 11.45 -16.41
CA LYS A 243 -7.76 11.25 -17.87
C LYS A 243 -8.71 10.14 -18.25
N VAL A 244 -8.66 9.01 -17.54
CA VAL A 244 -9.57 7.88 -17.79
C VAL A 244 -11.01 8.25 -17.46
N VAL A 245 -11.28 8.86 -16.31
CA VAL A 245 -12.63 9.30 -15.94
C VAL A 245 -13.18 10.30 -16.96
N ASP A 246 -12.39 11.30 -17.35
CA ASP A 246 -12.78 12.33 -18.32
C ASP A 246 -13.10 11.75 -19.71
N ALA A 247 -12.25 10.83 -20.18
CA ALA A 247 -12.43 10.14 -21.45
C ALA A 247 -13.68 9.26 -21.46
N CYS A 248 -13.88 8.44 -20.42
CA CYS A 248 -15.05 7.57 -20.31
C CYS A 248 -16.32 8.40 -20.22
N THR A 249 -16.44 9.29 -19.23
CA THR A 249 -17.66 10.11 -18.99
C THR A 249 -18.05 10.97 -20.18
N GLY A 250 -17.10 11.40 -21.01
CA GLY A 250 -17.36 12.12 -22.27
C GLY A 250 -18.03 11.28 -23.37
N LEU A 251 -17.97 9.95 -23.28
CA LEU A 251 -18.53 9.01 -24.24
C LEU A 251 -19.82 8.34 -23.75
N LEU A 252 -20.14 8.45 -22.45
CA LEU A 252 -21.30 7.77 -21.87
C LEU A 252 -22.59 8.57 -22.09
N PRO A 253 -23.73 7.89 -22.36
CA PRO A 253 -25.03 8.54 -22.51
C PRO A 253 -25.39 9.46 -21.33
N ASP A 254 -26.06 10.56 -21.65
CA ASP A 254 -26.45 11.53 -20.61
C ASP A 254 -27.53 11.00 -19.67
N GLN A 255 -28.51 10.24 -20.20
CA GLN A 255 -29.66 9.73 -19.45
C GLN A 255 -29.39 8.40 -18.76
N LYS A 256 -28.15 8.17 -18.32
CA LYS A 256 -27.75 6.98 -17.55
C LYS A 256 -26.78 7.38 -16.43
N PRO A 257 -26.87 6.76 -15.24
CA PRO A 257 -25.93 7.01 -14.16
C PRO A 257 -24.53 6.50 -14.50
N ARG A 258 -23.52 7.24 -14.03
CA ARG A 258 -22.09 6.97 -14.22
C ARG A 258 -21.44 6.71 -12.87
N TYR A 259 -21.01 5.47 -12.64
CA TYR A 259 -20.48 5.01 -11.37
C TYR A 259 -18.97 4.77 -11.43
N VAL A 260 -18.17 5.53 -10.69
CA VAL A 260 -16.71 5.31 -10.60
C VAL A 260 -16.42 4.47 -9.35
N MET A 261 -15.94 3.25 -9.56
CA MET A 261 -15.85 2.23 -8.52
C MET A 261 -14.59 2.41 -7.66
N GLY A 262 -14.72 2.22 -6.34
CA GLY A 262 -13.59 2.12 -5.41
C GLY A 262 -12.95 3.45 -4.98
N VAL A 263 -13.59 4.59 -5.25
CA VAL A 263 -13.07 5.94 -4.96
C VAL A 263 -13.68 6.51 -3.68
N GLY A 264 -12.84 6.94 -2.74
CA GLY A 264 -13.30 7.40 -1.43
C GLY A 264 -12.62 8.63 -0.83
N TYR A 265 -11.53 9.13 -1.42
CA TYR A 265 -10.90 10.35 -0.95
C TYR A 265 -11.75 11.58 -1.34
N PRO A 266 -12.01 12.54 -0.44
CA PRO A 266 -12.85 13.71 -0.73
C PRO A 266 -12.45 14.45 -2.02
N GLU A 267 -11.16 14.63 -2.25
CA GLU A 267 -10.62 15.29 -3.44
C GLU A 267 -10.91 14.53 -4.74
N ASP A 268 -10.82 13.20 -4.72
CA ASP A 268 -11.12 12.36 -5.87
C ASP A 268 -12.62 12.36 -6.19
N LEU A 269 -13.47 12.34 -5.16
CA LEU A 269 -14.92 12.41 -5.33
C LEU A 269 -15.31 13.71 -6.02
N ILE A 270 -14.84 14.85 -5.51
CA ILE A 270 -15.19 16.16 -6.05
C ILE A 270 -14.63 16.37 -7.45
N VAL A 271 -13.42 15.88 -7.74
CA VAL A 271 -12.88 15.92 -9.10
C VAL A 271 -13.63 14.97 -10.03
N GLY A 272 -13.96 13.75 -9.59
CA GLY A 272 -14.79 12.83 -10.36
C GLY A 272 -16.15 13.44 -10.73
N VAL A 273 -16.78 14.16 -9.79
CA VAL A 273 -18.01 14.93 -10.07
C VAL A 273 -17.74 16.02 -11.11
N ALA A 274 -16.64 16.77 -10.99
CA ALA A 274 -16.26 17.78 -11.98
C ALA A 274 -16.08 17.20 -13.40
N LEU A 275 -15.63 15.94 -13.48
CA LEU A 275 -15.47 15.18 -14.72
C LEU A 275 -16.76 14.48 -15.17
N GLY A 276 -17.84 14.54 -14.39
CA GLY A 276 -19.17 14.08 -14.80
C GLY A 276 -19.54 12.67 -14.35
N ALA A 277 -18.91 12.17 -13.29
CA ALA A 277 -19.34 10.98 -12.55
C ALA A 277 -20.44 11.31 -11.52
N ASP A 278 -21.33 10.36 -11.25
CA ASP A 278 -22.47 10.54 -10.35
C ASP A 278 -22.40 9.70 -9.08
N MET A 279 -21.79 8.51 -9.15
CA MET A 279 -21.82 7.55 -8.05
C MET A 279 -20.40 7.12 -7.72
N PHE A 280 -20.14 6.90 -6.44
CA PHE A 280 -18.86 6.43 -5.91
C PHE A 280 -19.08 5.50 -4.72
N ASP A 281 -18.14 4.62 -4.44
CA ASP A 281 -18.14 3.77 -3.25
C ASP A 281 -16.72 3.63 -2.69
N CYS A 282 -16.59 3.50 -1.37
CA CYS A 282 -15.32 3.11 -0.78
C CYS A 282 -15.46 2.62 0.66
N VAL A 283 -14.56 1.72 1.06
CA VAL A 283 -14.38 1.32 2.47
C VAL A 283 -13.58 2.35 3.28
N TRP A 284 -12.92 3.32 2.63
CA TRP A 284 -12.00 4.27 3.26
C TRP A 284 -12.57 4.99 4.50
N PRO A 285 -13.78 5.60 4.50
CA PRO A 285 -14.27 6.34 5.67
C PRO A 285 -14.39 5.49 6.94
N THR A 286 -14.87 4.25 6.82
CA THR A 286 -15.01 3.33 7.97
C THR A 286 -13.69 2.63 8.29
N ARG A 287 -12.82 2.40 7.29
CA ARG A 287 -11.48 1.85 7.49
C ARG A 287 -10.59 2.82 8.26
N THR A 288 -10.55 4.09 7.87
CA THR A 288 -9.70 5.11 8.51
C THR A 288 -10.21 5.49 9.90
N ALA A 289 -11.53 5.46 10.13
CA ALA A 289 -12.14 5.65 11.45
C ALA A 289 -11.59 4.68 12.51
N ARG A 290 -11.37 3.40 12.15
CA ARG A 290 -10.79 2.39 13.04
C ARG A 290 -9.35 2.72 13.48
N PHE A 291 -8.64 3.52 12.70
CA PHE A 291 -7.30 4.00 13.03
C PHE A 291 -7.30 5.35 13.76
N GLY A 292 -8.47 5.87 14.12
CA GLY A 292 -8.62 7.13 14.87
C GLY A 292 -8.64 8.39 14.01
N ASN A 293 -8.89 8.26 12.70
CA ASN A 293 -8.91 9.39 11.79
C ASN A 293 -10.34 9.89 11.54
N ALA A 294 -10.56 11.18 11.78
CA ALA A 294 -11.77 11.89 11.42
C ALA A 294 -11.56 12.68 10.12
N VAL A 295 -12.47 12.53 9.16
CA VAL A 295 -12.47 13.30 7.91
C VAL A 295 -13.15 14.63 8.14
N VAL A 296 -12.50 15.74 7.78
CA VAL A 296 -12.96 17.11 8.00
C VAL A 296 -12.66 17.97 6.76
N PRO A 297 -13.22 19.19 6.64
CA PRO A 297 -12.97 20.05 5.47
C PRO A 297 -11.49 20.38 5.20
N SER A 298 -10.66 20.39 6.25
CA SER A 298 -9.22 20.63 6.17
C SER A 298 -8.38 19.35 6.00
N GLY A 299 -9.01 18.23 5.63
CA GLY A 299 -8.35 16.94 5.40
C GLY A 299 -8.70 15.90 6.47
N SER A 300 -7.69 15.31 7.10
CA SER A 300 -7.88 14.24 8.10
C SER A 300 -7.25 14.63 9.42
N LEU A 301 -8.03 14.55 10.51
CA LEU A 301 -7.54 14.71 11.88
C LEU A 301 -7.24 13.33 12.47
N ASN A 302 -5.98 13.07 12.78
CA ASN A 302 -5.61 11.90 13.57
C ASN A 302 -5.85 12.19 15.05
N LEU A 303 -7.01 11.80 15.56
CA LEU A 303 -7.44 12.10 16.92
C LEU A 303 -6.70 11.27 17.98
N ARG A 304 -5.82 10.34 17.59
CA ARG A 304 -4.88 9.69 18.52
C ARG A 304 -3.72 10.59 18.92
N ASN A 305 -3.52 11.72 18.23
CA ASN A 305 -2.49 12.69 18.58
C ASN A 305 -2.75 13.28 19.98
N HIS A 306 -1.72 13.35 20.83
CA HIS A 306 -1.80 13.81 22.21
C HIS A 306 -2.28 15.27 22.34
N THR A 307 -2.13 16.09 21.29
CA THR A 307 -2.68 17.46 21.26
C THR A 307 -4.19 17.51 21.45
N PHE A 308 -4.91 16.43 21.13
CA PHE A 308 -6.36 16.34 21.33
C PHE A 308 -6.78 15.84 22.70
N ALA A 309 -5.86 15.42 23.58
CA ALA A 309 -6.18 14.80 24.87
C ALA A 309 -7.04 15.67 25.80
N GLN A 310 -6.99 17.00 25.62
CA GLN A 310 -7.77 18.00 26.34
C GLN A 310 -8.55 18.94 25.40
N ASP A 311 -8.72 18.56 24.13
CA ASP A 311 -9.52 19.34 23.17
C ASP A 311 -11.01 18.98 23.33
N PHE A 312 -11.74 19.78 24.10
CA PHE A 312 -13.16 19.57 24.39
C PHE A 312 -14.10 20.11 23.30
N ARG A 313 -13.58 20.56 22.16
CA ARG A 313 -14.40 20.88 20.99
C ARG A 313 -14.97 19.61 20.36
N PRO A 314 -16.08 19.70 19.61
CA PRO A 314 -16.57 18.59 18.81
C PRO A 314 -15.52 18.13 17.78
N VAL A 315 -15.69 16.93 17.23
CA VAL A 315 -14.81 16.42 16.16
C VAL A 315 -14.66 17.45 15.03
N GLN A 316 -15.78 18.04 14.61
CA GLN A 316 -15.84 19.16 13.66
C GLN A 316 -16.92 20.16 14.11
N ASP A 317 -16.57 21.44 14.17
CA ASP A 317 -17.40 22.49 14.78
C ASP A 317 -18.71 22.75 14.03
N ASP A 318 -18.71 22.68 12.70
CA ASP A 318 -19.87 22.93 11.83
C ASP A 318 -20.56 21.64 11.34
N CYS A 319 -20.19 20.48 11.91
CA CYS A 319 -20.75 19.20 11.48
C CYS A 319 -22.11 18.92 12.12
N THR A 320 -23.08 18.62 11.27
CA THR A 320 -24.46 18.30 11.69
C THR A 320 -24.68 16.82 11.97
N CYS A 321 -23.65 15.98 12.03
CA CYS A 321 -23.82 14.56 12.34
C CYS A 321 -24.21 14.35 13.80
N THR A 322 -24.82 13.19 14.11
CA THR A 322 -25.28 12.85 15.46
C THR A 322 -24.17 12.93 16.51
N ILE A 323 -22.90 12.65 16.15
CA ILE A 323 -21.81 12.67 17.13
C ILE A 323 -21.28 14.09 17.39
N CYS A 324 -21.27 14.99 16.40
CA CYS A 324 -20.78 16.36 16.54
C CYS A 324 -21.81 17.32 17.13
N ARG A 325 -23.09 17.18 16.74
CA ARG A 325 -24.15 18.08 17.23
C ARG A 325 -24.20 18.08 18.77
N PRO A 326 -24.38 19.24 19.40
CA PRO A 326 -24.52 19.30 20.85
C PRO A 326 -25.84 18.66 21.32
N LYS A 327 -25.90 18.33 22.61
CA LYS A 327 -26.98 17.52 23.20
C LYS A 327 -28.35 18.20 23.14
N ASP A 328 -28.38 19.52 23.27
CA ASP A 328 -29.56 20.36 23.14
C ASP A 328 -30.16 20.35 21.72
N GLN A 329 -29.38 19.95 20.71
CA GLN A 329 -29.81 19.79 19.32
C GLN A 329 -29.97 18.30 18.93
N GLY A 330 -30.16 17.41 19.91
CA GLY A 330 -30.37 15.98 19.67
C GLY A 330 -29.14 15.25 19.13
N GLY A 331 -27.93 15.78 19.34
CA GLY A 331 -26.68 15.07 19.13
C GLY A 331 -26.09 14.51 20.43
N LEU A 332 -24.86 14.00 20.33
CA LEU A 332 -24.14 13.43 21.47
C LEU A 332 -23.12 14.39 22.09
N GLY A 333 -22.74 15.46 21.38
CA GLY A 333 -21.71 16.41 21.81
C GLY A 333 -20.35 15.73 22.05
N ILE A 334 -19.98 14.78 21.20
CA ILE A 334 -18.73 14.02 21.33
C ILE A 334 -17.54 14.93 21.05
N THR A 335 -16.62 14.99 22.02
CA THR A 335 -15.43 15.81 21.93
C THR A 335 -14.26 15.07 21.30
N ARG A 336 -13.31 15.83 20.75
CA ARG A 336 -12.02 15.29 20.26
C ARG A 336 -11.25 14.58 21.37
N ALA A 337 -11.25 15.13 22.59
CA ALA A 337 -10.66 14.51 23.77
C ALA A 337 -11.27 13.15 24.08
N TYR A 338 -12.60 13.01 24.04
CA TYR A 338 -13.23 11.73 24.27
C TYR A 338 -12.81 10.69 23.23
N ILE A 339 -12.80 11.07 21.94
CA ILE A 339 -12.31 10.18 20.89
C ILE A 339 -10.83 9.84 21.08
N HIS A 340 -9.97 10.80 21.46
CA HIS A 340 -8.55 10.54 21.72
C HIS A 340 -8.32 9.41 22.74
N HIS A 341 -9.11 9.40 23.82
CA HIS A 341 -8.99 8.39 24.87
C HIS A 341 -9.54 7.02 24.45
N LEU A 342 -10.34 6.93 23.38
CA LEU A 342 -10.97 5.70 22.89
C LEU A 342 -10.41 5.17 21.57
N ALA A 343 -9.88 6.03 20.72
CA ALA A 343 -9.48 5.70 19.36
C ALA A 343 -8.40 4.61 19.34
N ALA A 344 -8.65 3.54 18.59
CA ALA A 344 -7.81 2.34 18.53
C ALA A 344 -7.60 1.61 19.88
N LYS A 345 -8.42 1.92 20.89
CA LYS A 345 -8.42 1.28 22.22
C LYS A 345 -9.75 0.59 22.49
N GLU A 346 -10.85 1.28 22.20
CA GLU A 346 -12.22 0.83 22.43
C GLU A 346 -13.02 0.84 21.13
N THR A 347 -13.93 -0.13 20.98
CA THR A 347 -14.76 -0.29 19.78
C THR A 347 -15.63 0.94 19.50
N VAL A 348 -16.09 1.61 20.56
CA VAL A 348 -16.90 2.83 20.48
C VAL A 348 -16.16 3.99 19.79
N GLY A 349 -14.83 4.08 19.89
CA GLY A 349 -14.07 5.12 19.19
C GLY A 349 -14.17 4.97 17.67
N ALA A 350 -14.04 3.75 17.17
CA ALA A 350 -14.20 3.44 15.75
C ALA A 350 -15.65 3.62 15.27
N HIS A 351 -16.62 3.26 16.11
CA HIS A 351 -18.05 3.44 15.86
C HIS A 351 -18.41 4.91 15.64
N LEU A 352 -18.05 5.78 16.60
CA LEU A 352 -18.37 7.21 16.55
C LEU A 352 -17.72 7.89 15.34
N LEU A 353 -16.46 7.57 15.05
CA LEU A 353 -15.77 8.11 13.88
C LEU A 353 -16.32 7.59 12.56
N SER A 354 -16.83 6.36 12.50
CA SER A 354 -17.46 5.84 11.29
C SER A 354 -18.75 6.59 10.98
N ILE A 355 -19.56 6.92 11.99
CA ILE A 355 -20.77 7.77 11.82
C ILE A 355 -20.37 9.13 11.26
N HIS A 356 -19.37 9.79 11.86
CA HIS A 356 -18.89 11.10 11.41
C HIS A 356 -18.37 11.06 9.97
N ASN A 357 -17.47 10.13 9.65
CA ASN A 357 -16.83 10.06 8.34
C ASN A 357 -17.83 9.76 7.22
N VAL A 358 -18.80 8.85 7.46
CA VAL A 358 -19.85 8.54 6.48
C VAL A 358 -20.77 9.74 6.27
N HIS A 359 -21.21 10.39 7.36
CA HIS A 359 -22.00 11.62 7.28
C HIS A 359 -21.27 12.72 6.51
N TYR A 360 -19.97 12.90 6.74
CA TYR A 360 -19.17 13.90 6.05
C TYR A 360 -19.16 13.68 4.53
N LEU A 361 -18.90 12.47 4.05
CA LEU A 361 -18.85 12.19 2.61
C LEU A 361 -20.24 12.31 1.95
N LEU A 362 -21.31 11.87 2.62
CA LEU A 362 -22.68 12.06 2.13
C LEU A 362 -23.05 13.55 2.07
N SER A 363 -22.69 14.33 3.09
CA SER A 363 -22.93 15.77 3.14
C SER A 363 -22.12 16.51 2.07
N LEU A 364 -20.88 16.07 1.80
CA LEU A 364 -20.04 16.62 0.73
C LEU A 364 -20.70 16.44 -0.64
N MET A 365 -21.25 15.25 -0.92
CA MET A 365 -21.99 14.98 -2.15
C MET A 365 -23.28 15.78 -2.26
N GLY A 366 -24.02 15.94 -1.14
CA GLY A 366 -25.19 16.82 -1.09
C GLY A 366 -24.86 18.29 -1.36
N ALA A 367 -23.75 18.79 -0.82
CA ALA A 367 -23.28 20.14 -1.07
C ALA A 367 -22.81 20.34 -2.52
N ALA A 368 -22.13 19.35 -3.10
CA ALA A 368 -21.75 19.32 -4.51
C ALA A 368 -22.99 19.36 -5.41
N ARG A 369 -24.01 18.54 -5.12
CA ARG A 369 -25.30 18.57 -5.83
C ARG A 369 -25.94 19.95 -5.80
N GLN A 370 -26.04 20.57 -4.61
CA GLN A 370 -26.65 21.89 -4.50
C GLN A 370 -25.88 22.95 -5.29
N ALA A 371 -24.55 22.87 -5.27
CA ALA A 371 -23.72 23.77 -6.06
C ALA A 371 -23.90 23.59 -7.58
N ILE A 372 -24.22 22.39 -8.05
CA ILE A 372 -24.54 22.13 -9.46
C ILE A 372 -25.93 22.68 -9.81
N LEU A 373 -26.94 22.44 -8.96
CA LEU A 373 -28.30 22.96 -9.16
C LEU A 373 -28.34 24.50 -9.24
N GLU A 374 -27.47 25.16 -8.48
CA GLU A 374 -27.33 26.61 -8.42
C GLU A 374 -26.27 27.15 -9.40
N ASP A 375 -25.74 26.32 -10.30
CA ASP A 375 -24.68 26.63 -11.28
C ASP A 375 -23.45 27.36 -10.70
N ARG A 376 -23.07 27.01 -9.47
CA ARG A 376 -21.91 27.55 -8.75
C ARG A 376 -20.86 26.49 -8.39
N PHE A 377 -20.93 25.33 -9.04
CA PHE A 377 -20.01 24.22 -8.80
C PHE A 377 -18.52 24.61 -8.95
N PRO A 378 -18.08 25.46 -9.91
CA PRO A 378 -16.69 25.90 -9.99
C PRO A 378 -16.23 26.71 -8.77
N ALA A 379 -17.12 27.53 -8.19
CA ALA A 379 -16.83 28.27 -6.97
C ALA A 379 -16.75 27.32 -5.76
N PHE A 380 -17.65 26.34 -5.70
CA PHE A 380 -17.61 25.28 -4.69
C PHE A 380 -16.31 24.45 -4.76
N LEU A 381 -15.85 24.08 -5.97
CA LEU A 381 -14.60 23.37 -6.21
C LEU A 381 -13.39 24.15 -5.68
N ARG A 382 -13.32 25.46 -5.98
CA ARG A 382 -12.26 26.35 -5.46
C ARG A 382 -12.31 26.46 -3.94
N ASP A 383 -13.50 26.61 -3.36
CA ASP A 383 -13.66 26.66 -1.90
C ASP A 383 -13.24 25.37 -1.22
N PHE A 384 -13.61 24.22 -1.80
CA PHE A 384 -13.22 22.89 -1.31
C PHE A 384 -11.70 22.75 -1.22
N PHE A 385 -10.97 23.01 -2.31
CA PHE A 385 -9.50 22.90 -2.30
C PHE A 385 -8.83 23.96 -1.43
N ARG A 386 -9.43 25.15 -1.30
CA ARG A 386 -8.96 26.19 -0.37
C ARG A 386 -9.08 25.72 1.07
N LYS A 387 -10.20 25.08 1.45
CA LYS A 387 -10.36 24.52 2.79
C LYS A 387 -9.38 23.38 3.05
N LEU A 388 -9.13 22.53 2.06
CA LEU A 388 -8.27 21.36 2.18
C LEU A 388 -6.78 21.70 2.27
N TYR A 389 -6.28 22.61 1.43
CA TYR A 389 -4.84 22.90 1.32
C TYR A 389 -4.45 24.33 1.74
N GLY A 390 -5.42 25.20 2.02
CA GLY A 390 -5.20 26.61 2.29
C GLY A 390 -4.94 27.39 1.00
N GLU A 391 -3.67 27.71 0.74
CA GLU A 391 -3.25 28.53 -0.39
C GLU A 391 -3.04 27.69 -1.67
N LYS A 392 -3.25 28.31 -2.84
CA LYS A 392 -3.16 27.63 -4.15
C LYS A 392 -1.78 27.01 -4.41
N SER A 393 -0.71 27.60 -3.88
CA SER A 393 0.67 27.09 -3.97
C SER A 393 0.86 25.71 -3.32
N LYS A 394 -0.02 25.32 -2.39
CA LYS A 394 -0.01 24.01 -1.72
C LYS A 394 -0.89 22.97 -2.41
N TYR A 395 -1.59 23.34 -3.49
CA TYR A 395 -2.44 22.40 -4.20
C TYR A 395 -1.54 21.39 -4.92
N PRO A 396 -1.91 20.09 -4.93
CA PRO A 396 -1.21 19.11 -5.75
C PRO A 396 -1.19 19.53 -7.22
N GLU A 397 -0.09 19.27 -7.93
CA GLU A 397 0.08 19.68 -9.34
C GLU A 397 -1.07 19.20 -10.23
N TRP A 398 -1.55 17.98 -10.01
CA TRP A 398 -2.65 17.40 -10.78
C TRP A 398 -3.97 18.19 -10.65
N VAL A 399 -4.22 18.81 -9.49
CA VAL A 399 -5.38 19.70 -9.27
C VAL A 399 -5.16 21.04 -9.98
N GLN A 400 -3.94 21.56 -9.96
CA GLN A 400 -3.61 22.84 -10.61
C GLN A 400 -3.77 22.74 -12.13
N LYS A 401 -3.33 21.63 -12.74
CA LYS A 401 -3.48 21.34 -14.18
C LYS A 401 -4.95 21.21 -14.62
N MET A 402 -5.87 20.94 -13.69
CA MET A 402 -7.31 20.79 -13.97
C MET A 402 -8.13 22.04 -13.67
N SER A 403 -7.54 23.06 -13.03
CA SER A 403 -8.24 24.32 -12.82
C SER A 403 -8.35 25.07 -14.15
N PRO A 404 -9.56 25.44 -14.60
CA PRO A 404 -9.69 26.30 -15.75
C PRO A 404 -9.18 27.69 -15.37
N SER A 405 -7.92 27.97 -15.70
CA SER A 405 -7.36 29.32 -15.72
C SER A 405 -7.00 29.68 -17.16
N ALA A 406 -7.47 30.86 -17.55
CA ALA A 406 -7.35 31.46 -18.85
C ALA A 406 -5.89 31.64 -19.30
N GLU A 407 -5.75 31.86 -20.61
CA GLU A 407 -4.57 32.28 -21.36
C GLU A 407 -3.63 31.15 -21.82
N THR A 408 -3.79 30.83 -23.11
CA THR A 408 -2.76 30.28 -23.98
C THR A 408 -1.59 31.25 -24.07
N PRO A 409 -0.33 30.79 -24.01
CA PRO A 409 0.69 31.43 -24.82
C PRO A 409 1.27 30.45 -25.85
N SER A 410 1.34 30.98 -27.05
CA SER A 410 2.02 30.50 -28.23
C SER A 410 3.54 30.40 -28.07
N SER A 411 4.10 29.70 -29.05
CA SER A 411 5.49 29.75 -29.54
C SER A 411 6.54 28.93 -28.80
N SER A 412 6.87 27.84 -29.47
CA SER A 412 8.12 27.10 -29.44
C SER A 412 9.37 27.98 -29.48
N THR A 413 10.28 27.75 -28.54
CA THR A 413 11.71 27.91 -28.77
C THR A 413 12.42 26.66 -28.29
N ASN A 414 12.99 25.93 -29.25
CA ASN A 414 13.89 24.81 -29.04
C ASN A 414 15.12 25.27 -28.24
N THR A 415 15.31 24.68 -27.07
CA THR A 415 16.65 24.54 -26.47
C THR A 415 16.85 23.08 -26.14
N SER A 416 17.70 22.44 -26.94
CA SER A 416 18.22 21.10 -26.75
C SER A 416 19.02 21.04 -25.45
N THR A 417 18.44 20.48 -24.41
CA THR A 417 19.18 19.95 -23.26
C THR A 417 19.08 18.45 -23.30
N ASN A 418 20.22 17.78 -23.49
CA ASN A 418 20.37 16.34 -23.29
C ASN A 418 19.99 16.00 -21.85
N SER A 419 18.71 15.67 -21.62
CA SER A 419 18.26 15.01 -20.41
C SER A 419 18.32 13.51 -20.67
N THR A 420 19.23 12.83 -19.99
CA THR A 420 19.11 11.39 -19.75
C THR A 420 17.68 11.07 -19.29
N PRO A 421 17.03 10.04 -19.85
CA PRO A 421 15.64 9.72 -19.50
C PRO A 421 15.54 9.52 -17.99
N ASN A 422 14.62 10.24 -17.34
CA ASN A 422 14.27 9.93 -15.96
C ASN A 422 13.76 8.48 -15.92
N PRO A 423 14.20 7.67 -14.97
CA PRO A 423 13.72 6.30 -14.83
C PRO A 423 12.19 6.31 -14.69
N PRO A 424 11.47 5.38 -15.32
CA PRO A 424 10.02 5.29 -15.21
C PRO A 424 9.61 5.14 -13.75
N HIS A 425 8.65 5.95 -13.30
CA HIS A 425 8.15 5.92 -11.92
C HIS A 425 7.51 4.56 -11.62
N ASN A 426 8.03 3.86 -10.61
CA ASN A 426 7.51 2.56 -10.16
C ASN A 426 6.93 2.74 -8.74
N PRO A 427 5.62 3.01 -8.59
CA PRO A 427 5.00 3.28 -7.29
C PRO A 427 5.01 2.05 -6.37
N ASN A 428 5.22 0.85 -6.92
CA ASN A 428 5.32 -0.40 -6.17
C ASN A 428 6.76 -0.74 -5.76
N HIS A 429 7.74 0.10 -6.10
CA HIS A 429 9.13 -0.17 -5.78
C HIS A 429 9.32 -0.28 -4.25
N GLU A 430 9.96 -1.36 -3.82
CA GLU A 430 10.15 -1.68 -2.40
C GLU A 430 11.01 -0.64 -1.65
N GLU A 431 11.69 0.30 -2.31
CA GLU A 431 12.36 1.41 -1.62
C GLU A 431 11.39 2.47 -1.07
N HIS A 432 10.16 2.56 -1.60
CA HIS A 432 9.17 3.55 -1.16
C HIS A 432 8.77 3.40 0.32
N GLN A 433 8.80 2.19 0.88
CA GLN A 433 8.59 1.96 2.32
C GLN A 433 9.69 2.60 3.18
N TYR A 434 10.95 2.63 2.73
CA TYR A 434 12.03 3.36 3.39
C TYR A 434 11.83 4.87 3.28
N LEU A 435 11.43 5.38 2.11
CA LEU A 435 11.12 6.82 1.94
C LEU A 435 9.92 7.25 2.79
N ASN A 436 8.87 6.42 2.87
CA ASN A 436 7.71 6.67 3.70
C ASN A 436 8.05 6.66 5.20
N LEU A 437 9.00 5.81 5.62
CA LEU A 437 9.54 5.85 6.97
C LEU A 437 10.23 7.18 7.26
N ILE A 438 11.08 7.67 6.36
CA ILE A 438 11.70 9.01 6.49
C ILE A 438 10.60 10.09 6.61
N ARG A 439 9.61 10.09 5.71
CA ARG A 439 8.49 11.05 5.75
C ARG A 439 7.77 11.02 7.10
N THR A 440 7.53 9.82 7.64
CA THR A 440 6.89 9.64 8.94
C THR A 440 7.72 10.23 10.07
N ILE A 441 9.02 9.94 10.13
CA ILE A 441 9.91 10.49 11.16
C ILE A 441 9.99 12.02 11.06
N LEU A 442 10.10 12.56 9.85
CA LEU A 442 10.15 13.99 9.61
C LEU A 442 8.82 14.71 9.88
N THR A 443 7.69 14.01 9.95
CA THR A 443 6.38 14.65 10.18
C THR A 443 5.91 14.45 11.62
N THR A 444 6.02 13.23 12.14
CA THR A 444 5.46 12.83 13.44
C THR A 444 6.53 12.43 14.46
N GLY A 445 7.81 12.42 14.10
CA GLY A 445 8.90 12.05 15.00
C GLY A 445 9.01 12.99 16.19
N GLU A 446 9.13 12.41 17.37
CA GLU A 446 9.39 13.13 18.62
C GLU A 446 10.81 13.70 18.58
N HIS A 447 10.96 14.99 18.91
CA HIS A 447 12.29 15.53 19.12
C HIS A 447 12.88 14.92 20.41
N ARG A 448 14.05 14.29 20.31
CA ARG A 448 14.78 13.74 21.46
C ARG A 448 16.17 14.35 21.55
N PRO A 449 16.62 14.78 22.75
CA PRO A 449 18.03 14.99 22.97
C PRO A 449 18.76 13.65 22.79
N ASP A 450 19.97 13.68 22.27
CA ASP A 450 20.74 12.47 22.00
C ASP A 450 22.16 12.58 22.57
N ARG A 451 22.87 11.45 22.60
CA ARG A 451 24.23 11.38 23.16
C ARG A 451 25.27 12.20 22.40
N THR A 452 25.01 12.56 21.14
CA THR A 452 25.94 13.33 20.30
C THR A 452 25.79 14.84 20.46
N GLY A 453 24.69 15.31 21.07
CA GLY A 453 24.37 16.73 21.21
C GLY A 453 23.72 17.35 19.97
N THR A 454 23.51 16.58 18.90
CA THR A 454 22.85 17.03 17.66
C THR A 454 21.33 17.10 17.80
N GLY A 455 20.75 16.23 18.63
CA GLY A 455 19.32 15.97 18.70
C GLY A 455 18.85 15.08 17.55
N THR A 456 17.74 14.38 17.78
CA THR A 456 17.10 13.54 16.77
C THR A 456 15.60 13.77 16.71
N ARG A 457 14.99 13.43 15.57
CA ARG A 457 13.57 13.11 15.49
C ARG A 457 13.42 11.60 15.46
N SER A 458 12.68 11.03 16.40
CA SER A 458 12.58 9.58 16.59
C SER A 458 11.14 9.10 16.66
N ILE A 459 10.91 7.88 16.17
CA ILE A 459 9.70 7.09 16.42
C ILE A 459 10.12 5.73 16.96
N PHE A 460 9.31 5.18 17.86
CA PHE A 460 9.55 3.86 18.43
C PHE A 460 8.75 2.78 17.69
N ALA A 461 9.42 1.69 17.34
CA ALA A 461 8.82 0.50 16.73
C ALA A 461 7.96 0.80 15.48
N PRO A 462 8.52 1.44 14.44
CA PRO A 462 7.78 1.68 13.20
C PRO A 462 7.41 0.37 12.49
N PRO A 463 6.52 0.44 11.47
CA PRO A 463 6.24 -0.70 10.60
C PRO A 463 7.53 -1.33 10.04
N GLN A 464 7.54 -2.66 9.94
CA GLN A 464 8.68 -3.40 9.40
C GLN A 464 8.88 -3.08 7.91
N LEU A 465 10.14 -3.00 7.48
CA LEU A 465 10.49 -2.97 6.05
C LEU A 465 10.65 -4.40 5.54
N ARG A 466 10.21 -4.68 4.31
CA ARG A 466 10.28 -6.01 3.70
C ARG A 466 10.79 -5.93 2.27
N PHE A 467 11.90 -6.60 1.99
CA PHE A 467 12.54 -6.61 0.69
C PHE A 467 12.61 -8.01 0.11
N SER A 468 12.28 -8.15 -1.16
CA SER A 468 12.49 -9.38 -1.93
C SER A 468 13.99 -9.51 -2.24
N LEU A 469 14.53 -10.72 -2.11
CA LEU A 469 15.93 -11.02 -2.43
C LEU A 469 16.08 -11.78 -3.75
N SER A 470 14.96 -12.10 -4.39
CA SER A 470 14.95 -12.65 -5.73
C SER A 470 13.71 -12.21 -6.49
N LYS A 471 13.80 -12.22 -7.82
CA LYS A 471 12.67 -12.05 -8.73
C LYS A 471 12.49 -13.29 -9.60
N PRO A 472 11.31 -13.54 -10.17
CA PRO A 472 11.10 -14.67 -11.07
C PRO A 472 12.13 -14.72 -12.20
N GLY A 473 12.56 -15.94 -12.56
CA GLY A 473 13.38 -16.17 -13.74
C GLY A 473 12.62 -15.89 -15.05
N PRO A 474 13.32 -15.84 -16.19
CA PRO A 474 12.70 -15.60 -17.49
C PRO A 474 11.60 -16.61 -17.84
N ASN A 475 11.80 -17.87 -17.44
CA ASN A 475 10.80 -18.94 -17.57
C ASN A 475 10.30 -19.40 -16.19
N PRO A 476 9.06 -19.92 -16.08
CA PRO A 476 8.50 -20.41 -14.81
C PRO A 476 9.29 -21.54 -14.13
N THR A 477 10.12 -22.25 -14.88
CA THR A 477 10.97 -23.36 -14.40
C THR A 477 12.39 -22.93 -14.04
N ASP A 478 12.77 -21.70 -14.36
CA ASP A 478 14.12 -21.21 -14.10
C ASP A 478 14.30 -20.88 -12.63
N ASP A 479 15.54 -21.04 -12.16
CA ASP A 479 15.94 -20.54 -10.85
C ASP A 479 15.65 -19.02 -10.76
N PRO A 480 15.12 -18.54 -9.62
CA PRO A 480 14.83 -17.13 -9.42
C PRO A 480 16.12 -16.30 -9.47
N ILE A 481 16.05 -15.13 -10.09
CA ILE A 481 17.19 -14.22 -10.26
C ILE A 481 17.44 -13.50 -8.93
N PRO A 482 18.63 -13.63 -8.29
CA PRO A 482 18.95 -12.92 -7.07
C PRO A 482 19.03 -11.40 -7.31
N ILE A 483 18.38 -10.63 -6.43
CA ILE A 483 18.45 -9.16 -6.43
C ILE A 483 18.89 -8.67 -5.05
N LEU A 484 19.67 -7.59 -5.03
CA LEU A 484 20.14 -6.99 -3.78
C LEU A 484 19.39 -5.67 -3.54
N PRO A 485 18.64 -5.51 -2.42
CA PRO A 485 17.96 -4.26 -2.07
C PRO A 485 18.96 -3.16 -1.67
N LEU A 486 19.74 -2.70 -2.65
CA LEU A 486 20.71 -1.64 -2.53
C LEU A 486 20.03 -0.33 -2.92
N LEU A 487 19.75 0.52 -1.93
CA LEU A 487 18.97 1.74 -2.13
C LEU A 487 19.55 2.62 -3.24
N THR A 488 18.66 3.25 -3.99
CA THR A 488 18.95 3.91 -5.26
C THR A 488 18.64 5.40 -5.24
N THR A 489 17.72 5.85 -4.38
CA THR A 489 17.48 7.29 -4.16
C THR A 489 18.69 8.01 -3.56
N LYS A 490 19.60 7.26 -2.94
CA LYS A 490 20.92 7.71 -2.52
C LYS A 490 21.94 6.60 -2.70
N ARG A 491 23.07 6.92 -3.34
CA ARG A 491 24.19 5.98 -3.50
C ARG A 491 24.69 5.44 -2.16
N VAL A 492 24.68 4.12 -2.02
CA VAL A 492 25.21 3.37 -0.88
C VAL A 492 26.65 2.93 -1.20
N PHE A 493 27.54 3.00 -0.21
CA PHE A 493 28.96 2.63 -0.39
C PHE A 493 29.15 1.10 -0.35
N LEU A 494 28.74 0.42 -1.42
CA LEU A 494 28.68 -1.05 -1.50
C LEU A 494 29.99 -1.75 -1.11
N ARG A 495 31.16 -1.24 -1.55
CA ARG A 495 32.46 -1.85 -1.18
C ARG A 495 32.67 -1.88 0.33
N ALA A 496 32.27 -0.84 1.04
CA ALA A 496 32.34 -0.80 2.50
C ALA A 496 31.34 -1.80 3.13
N VAL A 497 30.14 -1.92 2.58
CA VAL A 497 29.12 -2.89 3.04
C VAL A 497 29.67 -4.31 2.99
N ILE A 498 30.25 -4.70 1.85
CA ILE A 498 30.79 -6.04 1.66
C ILE A 498 31.98 -6.27 2.61
N ALA A 499 32.93 -5.32 2.67
CA ALA A 499 34.12 -5.44 3.50
C ALA A 499 33.77 -5.55 5.00
N GLU A 500 32.82 -4.75 5.49
CA GLU A 500 32.35 -4.81 6.88
C GLU A 500 31.64 -6.13 7.18
N LEU A 501 30.78 -6.62 6.27
CA LEU A 501 30.12 -7.91 6.48
C LEU A 501 31.13 -9.06 6.56
N LEU A 502 32.14 -9.07 5.68
CA LEU A 502 33.22 -10.07 5.73
C LEU A 502 34.03 -9.96 7.02
N TRP A 503 34.25 -8.75 7.52
CA TRP A 503 34.88 -8.49 8.81
C TRP A 503 34.04 -9.01 10.00
N PHE A 504 32.71 -8.86 9.96
CA PHE A 504 31.83 -9.51 10.94
C PHE A 504 31.90 -11.04 10.86
N ILE A 505 31.87 -11.61 9.65
CA ILE A 505 31.93 -13.07 9.43
C ILE A 505 33.24 -13.66 9.95
N SER A 506 34.36 -12.94 9.81
CA SER A 506 35.67 -13.38 10.29
C SER A 506 35.83 -13.29 11.81
N GLY A 507 34.86 -12.72 12.54
CA GLY A 507 34.96 -12.52 13.97
C GLY A 507 35.95 -11.45 14.42
N SER A 508 36.45 -10.62 13.50
CA SER A 508 37.49 -9.64 13.82
C SER A 508 36.93 -8.52 14.71
N THR A 509 37.77 -8.02 15.62
CA THR A 509 37.46 -6.92 16.53
C THR A 509 38.38 -5.71 16.34
N SER A 510 39.34 -5.81 15.40
CA SER A 510 40.26 -4.72 15.06
C SER A 510 39.78 -3.95 13.84
N THR A 511 39.88 -2.62 13.84
CA THR A 511 39.59 -1.79 12.66
C THR A 511 40.67 -1.90 11.58
N LEU A 512 41.90 -2.30 11.94
CA LEU A 512 43.06 -2.25 11.05
C LEU A 512 42.86 -2.97 9.70
N PRO A 513 42.30 -4.19 9.64
CA PRO A 513 42.08 -4.87 8.36
C PRO A 513 41.12 -4.13 7.42
N LEU A 514 40.16 -3.38 7.97
CA LEU A 514 39.27 -2.51 7.18
C LEU A 514 40.01 -1.25 6.72
N SER A 515 40.77 -0.61 7.61
CA SER A 515 41.54 0.59 7.32
C SER A 515 42.61 0.34 6.24
N GLU A 516 43.28 -0.82 6.25
CA GLU A 516 44.24 -1.26 5.22
C GLU A 516 43.61 -1.41 3.84
N GLN A 517 42.32 -1.78 3.80
CA GLN A 517 41.52 -1.80 2.57
C GLN A 517 41.00 -0.41 2.19
N GLY A 518 41.34 0.64 2.93
CA GLY A 518 40.84 2.00 2.73
C GLY A 518 39.38 2.19 3.18
N ILE A 519 38.83 1.29 4.00
CA ILE A 519 37.50 1.37 4.58
C ILE A 519 37.62 1.90 6.01
N LYS A 520 37.33 3.19 6.19
CA LYS A 520 37.60 3.94 7.44
C LYS A 520 36.38 4.15 8.34
N ILE A 521 35.32 3.38 8.16
CA ILE A 521 34.02 3.61 8.80
C ILE A 521 34.06 3.40 10.33
N TRP A 522 35.05 2.65 10.84
CA TRP A 522 35.25 2.38 12.27
C TRP A 522 36.43 3.13 12.89
N ASP A 523 37.25 3.83 12.10
CA ASP A 523 38.50 4.47 12.58
C ASP A 523 38.24 5.43 13.75
N GLY A 524 37.13 6.16 13.72
CA GLY A 524 36.73 7.05 14.81
C GLY A 524 36.49 6.31 16.13
N ASN A 525 35.78 5.17 16.07
CA ASN A 525 35.49 4.34 17.24
C ASN A 525 36.72 3.58 17.75
N GLY A 526 37.70 3.32 16.88
CA GLY A 526 38.97 2.69 17.24
C GLY A 526 40.06 3.68 17.66
N SER A 527 39.81 4.99 17.60
CA SER A 527 40.82 6.00 17.92
C SER A 527 41.19 6.01 19.41
N ARG A 528 42.45 6.32 19.73
CA ARG A 528 42.92 6.43 21.13
C ARG A 528 42.05 7.39 21.95
N GLU A 529 41.77 8.56 21.39
CA GLU A 529 40.94 9.59 22.02
C GLU A 529 39.54 9.06 22.37
N TYR A 530 38.89 8.37 21.45
CA TYR A 530 37.55 7.83 21.68
C TYR A 530 37.55 6.70 22.70
N LEU A 531 38.49 5.76 22.62
CA LEU A 531 38.61 4.64 23.56
C LEU A 531 38.87 5.13 24.99
N ASP A 532 39.71 6.13 25.18
CA ASP A 532 39.94 6.76 26.49
C ASP A 532 38.68 7.43 27.02
N LYS A 533 37.98 8.18 26.17
CA LYS A 533 36.74 8.89 26.51
C LYS A 533 35.65 7.97 27.04
N ILE A 534 35.55 6.73 26.52
CA ILE A 534 34.52 5.77 26.94
C ILE A 534 35.00 4.80 28.02
N GLY A 535 36.17 5.02 28.61
CA GLY A 535 36.68 4.24 29.74
C GLY A 535 37.33 2.91 29.35
N LEU A 536 37.97 2.84 28.17
CA LEU A 536 38.70 1.66 27.71
C LEU A 536 40.18 1.98 27.42
N PRO A 537 40.95 2.48 28.42
CA PRO A 537 42.32 2.94 28.22
C PRO A 537 43.30 1.80 27.85
N ASP A 538 43.04 0.59 28.35
CA ASP A 538 43.93 -0.56 28.16
C ASP A 538 43.84 -1.18 26.76
N ARG A 539 42.88 -0.76 25.94
CA ARG A 539 42.71 -1.24 24.55
C ARG A 539 43.74 -0.62 23.63
N GLU A 540 44.31 -1.40 22.71
CA GLU A 540 45.12 -0.84 21.63
C GLU A 540 44.28 -0.02 20.65
N THR A 541 44.92 0.93 19.95
CA THR A 541 44.24 1.67 18.87
C THR A 541 43.74 0.72 17.79
N GLY A 542 42.46 0.85 17.45
CA GLY A 542 41.75 -0.02 16.53
C GLY A 542 41.03 -1.20 17.19
N ASP A 543 41.27 -1.51 18.46
CA ASP A 543 40.55 -2.59 19.16
C ASP A 543 39.17 -2.13 19.63
N LEU A 544 38.11 -2.61 18.96
CA LEU A 544 36.72 -2.28 19.26
C LEU A 544 36.10 -3.16 20.36
N GLY A 545 36.79 -4.20 20.80
CA GLY A 545 36.27 -5.16 21.76
C GLY A 545 35.36 -6.22 21.16
N PRO A 546 34.61 -6.95 22.00
CA PRO A 546 33.82 -8.09 21.58
C PRO A 546 32.53 -7.66 20.85
N VAL A 547 32.65 -6.85 19.80
CA VAL A 547 31.56 -6.31 18.98
C VAL A 547 31.05 -7.34 17.97
N TYR A 548 29.99 -7.01 17.25
CA TYR A 548 29.30 -7.78 16.18
C TYR A 548 29.91 -9.14 15.82
N GLY A 549 31.01 -9.18 15.05
CA GLY A 549 31.60 -10.43 14.55
C GLY A 549 32.07 -11.38 15.65
N PHE A 550 32.68 -10.85 16.72
CA PHE A 550 33.05 -11.65 17.88
C PHE A 550 31.82 -12.32 18.51
N GLN A 551 30.71 -11.59 18.61
CA GLN A 551 29.48 -12.17 19.13
C GLN A 551 28.91 -13.22 18.17
N TRP A 552 29.14 -13.13 16.86
CA TRP A 552 28.69 -14.16 15.91
C TRP A 552 29.52 -15.45 15.99
N ARG A 553 30.85 -15.33 16.17
CA ARG A 553 31.79 -16.47 16.12
C ARG A 553 32.18 -17.03 17.49
N HIS A 554 32.11 -16.22 18.54
CA HIS A 554 32.69 -16.51 19.86
C HIS A 554 31.76 -16.06 21.01
N PHE A 555 30.43 -16.18 20.83
CA PHE A 555 29.46 -15.71 21.82
C PHE A 555 29.70 -16.32 23.20
N GLY A 556 29.89 -15.49 24.22
CA GLY A 556 30.17 -15.92 25.58
C GLY A 556 31.63 -16.29 25.89
N ALA A 557 32.55 -16.18 24.93
CA ALA A 557 33.97 -16.28 25.21
C ALA A 557 34.48 -15.07 26.01
N THR A 558 35.46 -15.28 26.90
CA THR A 558 36.08 -14.18 27.65
C THR A 558 37.00 -13.39 26.73
N TYR A 559 36.61 -12.14 26.42
CA TYR A 559 37.45 -11.25 25.62
C TYR A 559 38.75 -10.87 26.35
N ILE A 560 39.88 -11.04 25.66
CA ILE A 560 41.23 -10.64 26.08
C ILE A 560 41.66 -9.40 25.28
N ASP A 561 41.97 -9.57 24.00
CA ASP A 561 42.34 -8.50 23.06
C ASP A 561 42.02 -8.88 21.61
N ALA A 562 42.27 -7.98 20.66
CA ALA A 562 42.00 -8.20 19.23
C ALA A 562 43.00 -9.12 18.51
N LYS A 563 44.09 -9.54 19.17
CA LYS A 563 45.15 -10.40 18.60
C LYS A 563 45.02 -11.86 19.05
N THR A 564 44.25 -12.09 20.09
CA THR A 564 43.99 -13.41 20.67
C THR A 564 43.21 -14.29 19.68
N ASP A 565 43.63 -15.55 19.55
CA ASP A 565 42.87 -16.57 18.81
C ASP A 565 41.76 -17.15 19.69
N TYR A 566 40.51 -16.89 19.30
CA TYR A 566 39.32 -17.36 19.99
C TYR A 566 38.74 -18.64 19.39
N THR A 567 39.46 -19.31 18.48
CA THR A 567 39.02 -20.58 17.88
C THR A 567 38.66 -21.60 18.96
N GLY A 568 37.44 -22.14 18.89
CA GLY A 568 36.92 -23.10 19.86
C GLY A 568 36.48 -22.49 21.21
N GLN A 569 36.54 -21.17 21.37
CA GLN A 569 36.06 -20.48 22.57
C GLN A 569 34.66 -19.90 22.34
N GLY A 570 33.76 -20.09 23.31
CA GLY A 570 32.37 -19.63 23.22
C GLY A 570 31.55 -20.43 22.21
N ALA A 571 30.45 -19.84 21.73
CA ALA A 571 29.58 -20.42 20.71
C ALA A 571 29.75 -19.73 19.35
N ASP A 572 30.10 -20.52 18.32
CA ASP A 572 30.07 -20.10 16.93
C ASP A 572 28.63 -20.20 16.39
N GLN A 573 27.87 -19.13 16.59
CA GLN A 573 26.46 -19.06 16.19
C GLN A 573 26.31 -19.11 14.66
N LEU A 574 27.26 -18.54 13.92
CA LEU A 574 27.22 -18.55 12.46
C LEU A 574 27.40 -19.98 11.91
N ALA A 575 28.34 -20.74 12.47
CA ALA A 575 28.52 -22.14 12.13
C ALA A 575 27.29 -23.00 12.49
N ASP A 576 26.67 -22.75 13.66
CA ASP A 576 25.44 -23.44 14.08
C ASP A 576 24.24 -23.10 13.16
N VAL A 577 24.11 -21.84 12.72
CA VAL A 577 23.11 -21.44 11.71
C VAL A 577 23.31 -22.21 10.41
N LEU A 578 24.53 -22.28 9.87
CA LEU A 578 24.83 -23.04 8.65
C LEU A 578 24.53 -24.52 8.81
N HIS A 579 24.90 -25.10 9.97
CA HIS A 579 24.60 -26.48 10.29
C HIS A 579 23.09 -26.74 10.26
N LYS A 580 22.30 -25.94 11.00
CA LYS A 580 20.83 -26.09 11.07
C LYS A 580 20.16 -25.87 9.73
N LEU A 581 20.58 -24.87 8.95
CA LEU A 581 20.02 -24.65 7.61
C LEU A 581 20.22 -25.87 6.69
N LYS A 582 21.33 -26.60 6.86
CA LYS A 582 21.64 -27.78 6.06
C LYS A 582 20.96 -29.05 6.58
N THR A 583 20.89 -29.24 7.90
CA THR A 583 20.46 -30.51 8.52
C THR A 583 19.03 -30.49 9.05
N ASN A 584 18.52 -29.32 9.43
CA ASN A 584 17.18 -29.13 10.00
C ASN A 584 16.58 -27.76 9.60
N PRO A 585 16.27 -27.54 8.31
CA PRO A 585 15.81 -26.25 7.78
C PRO A 585 14.46 -25.77 8.36
N PHE A 586 13.73 -26.65 9.04
CA PHE A 586 12.49 -26.33 9.74
C PHE A 586 12.69 -25.90 11.21
N ASP A 587 13.94 -25.91 11.72
CA ASP A 587 14.21 -25.50 13.10
C ASP A 587 13.75 -24.05 13.30
N ARG A 588 12.97 -23.83 14.36
CA ARG A 588 12.47 -22.48 14.70
C ARG A 588 13.51 -21.64 15.46
N ARG A 589 14.69 -22.22 15.73
CA ARG A 589 15.80 -21.65 16.52
C ARG A 589 17.02 -21.34 15.66
N ILE A 590 16.84 -21.11 14.36
CA ILE A 590 17.91 -20.61 13.48
C ILE A 590 18.03 -19.11 13.71
N ILE A 591 18.75 -18.74 14.77
CA ILE A 591 18.86 -17.38 15.29
C ILE A 591 20.33 -17.10 15.63
N MET A 592 20.79 -15.88 15.35
CA MET A 592 22.13 -15.40 15.69
C MET A 592 22.03 -14.05 16.41
N SER A 593 22.65 -13.91 17.58
CA SER A 593 22.64 -12.68 18.39
C SER A 593 23.99 -11.97 18.38
N ALA A 594 23.99 -10.66 18.15
CA ALA A 594 25.11 -9.78 18.46
C ALA A 594 24.95 -9.08 19.82
N TRP A 595 23.78 -9.18 20.47
CA TRP A 595 23.51 -8.52 21.74
C TRP A 595 23.86 -9.42 22.92
N ASN A 596 24.97 -9.09 23.59
CA ASN A 596 25.41 -9.76 24.81
C ASN A 596 25.50 -8.75 25.97
N PRO A 597 24.49 -8.71 26.87
CA PRO A 597 24.48 -7.80 28.01
C PRO A 597 25.71 -7.88 28.90
N ALA A 598 26.36 -9.04 29.01
CA ALA A 598 27.54 -9.23 29.86
C ALA A 598 28.79 -8.52 29.32
N ASP A 599 28.84 -8.25 28.01
CA ASP A 599 30.00 -7.67 27.34
C ASP A 599 29.80 -6.23 26.88
N LEU A 600 28.61 -5.63 27.02
CA LEU A 600 28.32 -4.30 26.48
C LEU A 600 29.30 -3.22 26.95
N ALA A 601 29.68 -3.24 28.23
CA ALA A 601 30.63 -2.29 28.80
C ALA A 601 32.06 -2.46 28.28
N LYS A 602 32.37 -3.59 27.62
CA LYS A 602 33.67 -3.86 27.02
C LYS A 602 33.74 -3.37 25.58
N MET A 603 32.62 -3.04 24.94
CA MET A 603 32.56 -2.73 23.51
C MET A 603 32.77 -1.24 23.26
N ALA A 604 33.60 -0.89 22.27
CA ALA A 604 33.77 0.51 21.85
C ALA A 604 32.48 1.11 21.28
N LEU A 605 31.71 0.28 20.56
CA LEU A 605 30.37 0.63 20.09
C LEU A 605 29.45 -0.59 20.18
N PRO A 606 28.51 -0.61 21.14
CA PRO A 606 27.58 -1.73 21.29
C PRO A 606 26.71 -1.97 20.02
N PRO A 607 26.45 -3.24 19.65
CA PRO A 607 25.71 -3.58 18.44
C PRO A 607 24.32 -2.96 18.34
N CYS A 608 24.04 -2.28 17.23
CA CYS A 608 22.70 -1.77 16.93
C CYS A 608 21.76 -2.88 16.45
N HIS A 609 22.30 -3.87 15.74
CA HIS A 609 21.65 -5.12 15.39
C HIS A 609 21.69 -6.04 16.60
N MET A 610 20.53 -6.45 17.10
CA MET A 610 20.48 -7.32 18.26
C MET A 610 20.59 -8.79 17.87
N PHE A 611 19.69 -9.25 17.00
CA PHE A 611 19.69 -10.61 16.50
C PHE A 611 19.04 -10.70 15.12
N ALA A 612 19.40 -11.73 14.37
CA ALA A 612 18.77 -12.11 13.12
C ALA A 612 18.19 -13.52 13.24
N GLN A 613 16.97 -13.69 12.74
CA GLN A 613 16.29 -14.98 12.65
C GLN A 613 16.20 -15.39 11.18
N PHE A 614 16.42 -16.67 10.91
CA PHE A 614 16.32 -17.24 9.58
C PHE A 614 15.16 -18.24 9.51
N TYR A 615 14.55 -18.32 8.34
CA TYR A 615 13.40 -19.19 8.08
C TYR A 615 13.50 -19.74 6.66
N VAL A 616 13.27 -21.05 6.49
CA VAL A 616 13.24 -21.68 5.17
C VAL A 616 11.81 -21.99 4.77
N SER A 617 11.39 -21.56 3.58
CA SER A 617 10.09 -21.90 3.00
C SER A 617 10.23 -22.81 1.78
N TYR A 618 9.21 -23.63 1.52
CA TYR A 618 9.14 -24.56 0.40
C TYR A 618 7.83 -24.35 -0.39
N PRO A 619 7.71 -23.25 -1.16
CA PRO A 619 6.47 -22.91 -1.85
C PRO A 619 6.05 -23.94 -2.90
N ALA A 620 7.02 -24.63 -3.53
CA ALA A 620 6.76 -25.72 -4.47
C ALA A 620 6.56 -27.10 -3.78
N GLY A 621 6.47 -27.11 -2.45
CA GLY A 621 6.27 -28.30 -1.64
C GLY A 621 7.56 -28.93 -1.09
N PRO A 622 7.44 -29.83 -0.09
CA PRO A 622 8.58 -30.53 0.48
C PRO A 622 9.35 -31.33 -0.59
N GLY A 623 10.67 -31.15 -0.65
CA GLY A 623 11.54 -31.80 -1.64
C GLY A 623 12.00 -30.89 -2.78
N SER A 624 11.40 -29.69 -2.94
CA SER A 624 11.98 -28.65 -3.79
C SER A 624 13.16 -27.95 -3.11
N LYS A 625 13.94 -27.19 -3.88
CA LYS A 625 14.89 -26.23 -3.32
C LYS A 625 14.11 -25.15 -2.55
N GLY A 626 14.55 -24.87 -1.33
CA GLY A 626 13.86 -23.94 -0.43
C GLY A 626 14.30 -22.49 -0.62
N PHE A 627 13.55 -21.56 -0.03
CA PHE A 627 13.85 -20.13 0.01
C PHE A 627 14.26 -19.72 1.42
N LEU A 628 15.45 -19.12 1.57
CA LEU A 628 15.96 -18.60 2.82
C LEU A 628 15.49 -17.16 3.03
N HIS A 629 14.79 -16.94 4.14
CA HIS A 629 14.34 -15.63 4.58
C HIS A 629 15.11 -15.20 5.84
N CYS A 630 15.34 -13.90 5.98
CA CYS A 630 15.98 -13.31 7.15
C CYS A 630 15.10 -12.22 7.75
N GLN A 631 14.98 -12.20 9.08
CA GLN A 631 14.41 -11.11 9.84
C GLN A 631 15.46 -10.54 10.80
N LEU A 632 15.82 -9.28 10.60
CA LEU A 632 16.73 -8.52 11.45
C LEU A 632 15.96 -7.74 12.51
N TYR A 633 16.42 -7.79 13.75
CA TYR A 633 15.94 -6.96 14.85
C TYR A 633 17.01 -5.93 15.21
N GLN A 634 16.75 -4.67 14.92
CA GLN A 634 17.66 -3.56 15.18
C GLN A 634 17.07 -2.62 16.24
N ARG A 635 17.79 -2.39 17.35
CA ARG A 635 17.26 -1.59 18.47
C ARG A 635 17.33 -0.09 18.27
N SER A 636 18.32 0.37 17.49
CA SER A 636 18.62 1.79 17.28
C SER A 636 18.98 1.98 15.82
N CYS A 637 18.22 2.81 15.12
CA CYS A 637 18.15 2.83 13.66
C CYS A 637 18.31 4.26 13.17
N ASP A 638 19.55 4.66 12.89
CA ASP A 638 19.82 5.86 12.10
C ASP A 638 19.33 5.61 10.68
N VAL A 639 18.22 6.26 10.31
CA VAL A 639 17.58 6.06 9.01
C VAL A 639 18.39 6.69 7.88
N ALA A 640 19.21 7.70 8.17
CA ALA A 640 19.94 8.41 7.16
C ALA A 640 21.14 7.59 6.66
N LEU A 641 22.04 7.13 7.55
CA LEU A 641 23.25 6.42 7.15
C LEU A 641 23.20 4.94 7.49
N GLY A 642 22.83 4.60 8.73
CA GLY A 642 22.86 3.22 9.23
C GLY A 642 21.92 2.26 8.50
N VAL A 643 20.61 2.56 8.47
CA VAL A 643 19.58 1.66 7.92
C VAL A 643 19.85 1.25 6.46
N PRO A 644 20.21 2.15 5.52
CA PRO A 644 20.59 1.76 4.17
C PRO A 644 21.72 0.74 4.11
N PHE A 645 22.73 0.90 4.99
CA PHE A 645 23.86 -0.01 5.09
C PHE A 645 23.42 -1.39 5.60
N ASN A 646 22.53 -1.40 6.59
CA ASN A 646 22.04 -2.61 7.25
C ASN A 646 21.11 -3.43 6.35
N ILE A 647 20.28 -2.76 5.54
CA ILE A 647 19.46 -3.41 4.52
C ILE A 647 20.36 -4.18 3.55
N ALA A 648 21.38 -3.52 2.99
CA ALA A 648 22.30 -4.15 2.05
C ALA A 648 23.12 -5.27 2.72
N SER A 649 23.61 -5.06 3.94
CA SER A 649 24.46 -6.02 4.67
C SER A 649 23.71 -7.32 5.01
N TYR A 650 22.53 -7.26 5.62
CA TYR A 650 21.80 -8.48 5.99
C TYR A 650 21.11 -9.16 4.80
N ALA A 651 20.73 -8.40 3.77
CA ALA A 651 20.34 -9.00 2.50
C ALA A 651 21.50 -9.83 1.94
N LEU A 652 22.71 -9.24 1.86
CA LEU A 652 23.91 -9.92 1.38
C LEU A 652 24.27 -11.15 2.22
N LEU A 653 24.22 -11.04 3.56
CA LEU A 653 24.42 -12.19 4.45
C LEU A 653 23.43 -13.32 4.13
N THR A 654 22.17 -12.99 3.86
CA THR A 654 21.14 -13.97 3.48
C THR A 654 21.48 -14.63 2.15
N HIS A 655 21.98 -13.88 1.17
CA HIS A 655 22.48 -14.45 -0.09
C HIS A 655 23.67 -15.39 0.12
N MET A 656 24.63 -15.02 0.97
CA MET A 656 25.80 -15.85 1.29
C MET A 656 25.39 -17.16 1.96
N LEU A 657 24.53 -17.09 2.98
CA LEU A 657 24.01 -18.27 3.67
C LEU A 657 23.21 -19.17 2.71
N ALA A 658 22.33 -18.58 1.89
CA ALA A 658 21.57 -19.33 0.89
C ALA A 658 22.50 -20.04 -0.11
N HIS A 659 23.55 -19.37 -0.59
CA HIS A 659 24.55 -19.99 -1.46
C HIS A 659 25.30 -21.13 -0.75
N ALA A 660 25.73 -20.91 0.49
CA ALA A 660 26.48 -21.90 1.26
C ALA A 660 25.70 -23.20 1.50
N VAL A 661 24.37 -23.14 1.66
CA VAL A 661 23.53 -24.32 1.91
C VAL A 661 22.65 -24.74 0.72
N ASP A 662 22.93 -24.20 -0.46
CA ASP A 662 22.17 -24.42 -1.69
C ASP A 662 20.65 -24.19 -1.58
N LEU A 663 20.28 -23.01 -1.10
CA LEU A 663 18.92 -22.47 -1.12
C LEU A 663 18.82 -21.29 -2.11
N HIS A 664 17.59 -20.87 -2.39
CA HIS A 664 17.31 -19.59 -3.04
C HIS A 664 17.20 -18.48 -1.97
N PRO A 665 17.67 -17.25 -2.27
CA PRO A 665 17.41 -16.11 -1.41
C PRO A 665 15.93 -15.68 -1.53
N GLY A 666 15.21 -15.64 -0.41
CA GLY A 666 13.78 -15.35 -0.35
C GLY A 666 13.48 -13.87 -0.09
N SER A 667 13.47 -13.48 1.18
CA SER A 667 13.15 -12.10 1.59
C SER A 667 13.93 -11.66 2.81
N PHE A 668 14.24 -10.37 2.88
CA PHE A 668 14.77 -9.70 4.06
C PHE A 668 13.68 -8.86 4.73
N VAL A 669 13.55 -8.97 6.05
CA VAL A 669 12.59 -8.21 6.87
C VAL A 669 13.35 -7.47 7.95
N HIS A 670 13.12 -6.16 8.06
CA HIS A 670 13.79 -5.31 9.04
C HIS A 670 12.79 -4.84 10.11
N ALA A 671 12.92 -5.39 11.32
CA ALA A 671 12.21 -4.94 12.51
C ALA A 671 13.08 -3.94 13.28
N MET A 672 12.56 -2.72 13.48
CA MET A 672 13.31 -1.60 14.02
C MET A 672 12.72 -1.13 15.36
N GLY A 673 13.58 -0.75 16.30
CA GLY A 673 13.24 -0.20 17.62
C GLY A 673 13.18 1.33 17.60
N ASP A 674 14.09 1.99 18.34
CA ASP A 674 14.27 3.44 18.25
C ASP A 674 14.77 3.80 16.85
N THR A 675 13.93 4.48 16.07
CA THR A 675 14.17 4.77 14.67
C THR A 675 14.18 6.25 14.45
N HIS A 676 15.32 6.79 14.05
CA HIS A 676 15.56 8.22 14.16
C HIS A 676 16.27 8.81 12.95
N VAL A 677 16.13 10.13 12.85
CA VAL A 677 16.84 11.02 11.94
C VAL A 677 17.53 12.07 12.78
N TYR A 678 18.83 12.26 12.60
CA TYR A 678 19.56 13.37 13.20
C TYR A 678 19.10 14.71 12.62
N LEU A 679 19.05 15.75 13.44
CA LEU A 679 18.51 17.05 13.01
C LEU A 679 19.31 17.65 11.84
N ASP A 680 20.62 17.44 11.79
CA ASP A 680 21.50 17.89 10.71
C ASP A 680 21.37 17.03 9.43
N HIS A 681 20.59 15.95 9.44
CA HIS A 681 20.29 15.13 8.27
C HIS A 681 18.94 15.44 7.64
N VAL A 682 18.12 16.29 8.27
CA VAL A 682 16.75 16.59 7.80
C VAL A 682 16.74 17.17 6.39
N GLU A 683 17.55 18.19 6.11
CA GLU A 683 17.62 18.83 4.79
C GLU A 683 18.17 17.87 3.71
N PRO A 684 19.30 17.16 3.93
CA PRO A 684 19.75 16.09 3.04
C PRO A 684 18.69 15.01 2.75
N LEU A 685 17.87 14.65 3.73
CA LEU A 685 16.79 13.68 3.54
C LEU A 685 15.61 14.25 2.75
N GLN A 686 15.30 15.55 2.88
CA GLN A 686 14.31 16.20 2.03
C GLN A 686 14.72 16.17 0.55
N GLU A 687 16.01 16.35 0.26
CA GLU A 687 16.56 16.14 -1.09
C GLU A 687 16.41 14.67 -1.55
N GLN A 688 16.64 13.71 -0.66
CA GLN A 688 16.44 12.29 -0.99
C GLN A 688 14.98 11.96 -1.31
N LEU A 689 14.03 12.56 -0.58
CA LEU A 689 12.59 12.27 -0.66
C LEU A 689 11.93 12.68 -1.99
N VAL A 690 12.57 13.54 -2.78
CA VAL A 690 12.09 13.95 -4.10
C VAL A 690 12.64 13.08 -5.25
N ARG A 691 13.53 12.12 -4.94
CA ARG A 691 14.14 11.24 -5.94
C ARG A 691 13.35 9.96 -6.10
N GLU A 692 13.22 9.54 -7.35
CA GLU A 692 12.54 8.29 -7.68
C GLU A 692 13.49 7.09 -7.55
N PRO A 693 13.11 6.02 -6.85
CA PRO A 693 13.89 4.78 -6.86
C PRO A 693 14.07 4.21 -8.28
N THR A 694 15.26 3.67 -8.56
CA THR A 694 15.48 2.80 -9.71
C THR A 694 15.43 1.35 -9.27
N GLU A 695 15.27 0.42 -10.21
CA GLU A 695 15.31 -1.02 -9.96
C GLU A 695 16.53 -1.43 -9.12
N PHE A 696 16.31 -2.35 -8.18
CA PHE A 696 17.38 -2.97 -7.42
C PHE A 696 18.30 -3.78 -8.33
N PRO A 697 19.63 -3.72 -8.11
CA PRO A 697 20.57 -4.45 -8.94
C PRO A 697 20.48 -5.96 -8.76
N VAL A 698 20.87 -6.68 -9.80
CA VAL A 698 21.06 -8.14 -9.77
C VAL A 698 22.36 -8.44 -9.03
N LEU A 699 22.36 -9.48 -8.20
CA LEU A 699 23.55 -9.96 -7.51
C LEU A 699 23.99 -11.31 -8.08
N ASN A 700 25.18 -11.34 -8.66
CA ASN A 700 25.85 -12.56 -9.08
C ASN A 700 26.94 -12.91 -8.06
N ILE A 701 26.97 -14.17 -7.62
CA ILE A 701 28.05 -14.72 -6.77
C ILE A 701 28.96 -15.53 -7.68
N ARG A 702 30.24 -15.16 -7.75
CA ARG A 702 31.23 -15.75 -8.68
C ARG A 702 31.84 -17.07 -8.19
N ARG A 703 31.47 -17.52 -7.00
CA ARG A 703 32.03 -18.73 -6.38
C ARG A 703 31.33 -20.00 -6.87
N GLU A 704 32.10 -21.07 -7.02
CA GLU A 704 31.63 -22.40 -7.45
C GLU A 704 31.31 -23.34 -6.28
N ASP A 705 31.48 -22.90 -5.04
CA ASP A 705 31.35 -23.70 -3.81
C ASP A 705 29.92 -23.72 -3.22
N ARG A 706 28.91 -23.50 -4.05
CA ARG A 706 27.49 -23.58 -3.66
C ARG A 706 27.18 -24.92 -2.97
N GLY A 707 26.48 -24.87 -1.84
CA GLY A 707 26.10 -26.05 -1.05
C GLY A 707 27.22 -26.65 -0.16
N ARG A 708 28.45 -26.11 -0.22
CA ARG A 708 29.58 -26.64 0.57
C ARG A 708 29.55 -26.26 2.05
N GLY A 709 28.67 -25.34 2.45
CA GLY A 709 28.54 -24.88 3.84
C GLY A 709 29.66 -23.94 4.28
N VAL A 710 30.27 -23.20 3.34
CA VAL A 710 31.44 -22.34 3.61
C VAL A 710 31.07 -20.87 3.39
N VAL A 711 31.30 -20.05 4.42
CA VAL A 711 31.20 -18.58 4.37
C VAL A 711 32.53 -17.88 4.68
N ASP A 712 33.51 -18.64 5.17
CA ASP A 712 34.87 -18.15 5.44
C ASP A 712 35.67 -18.01 4.14
N GLY A 713 36.57 -17.03 4.09
CA GLY A 713 37.47 -16.80 2.95
C GLY A 713 36.79 -16.21 1.71
N TRP A 714 35.57 -15.68 1.84
CA TRP A 714 34.93 -14.87 0.81
C TRP A 714 35.64 -13.53 0.67
N ARG A 715 35.66 -12.98 -0.55
CA ARG A 715 36.32 -11.71 -0.89
C ARG A 715 35.35 -10.75 -1.54
N VAL A 716 35.70 -9.46 -1.57
CA VAL A 716 34.85 -8.44 -2.18
C VAL A 716 34.59 -8.73 -3.66
N GLU A 717 35.57 -9.30 -4.35
CA GLU A 717 35.51 -9.62 -5.78
C GLU A 717 34.60 -10.81 -6.11
N ASP A 718 34.17 -11.58 -5.10
CA ASP A 718 33.24 -12.69 -5.25
C ASP A 718 31.80 -12.22 -5.54
N PHE A 719 31.52 -10.94 -5.29
CA PHE A 719 30.20 -10.33 -5.46
C PHE A 719 30.18 -9.38 -6.65
N ASP A 720 29.32 -9.67 -7.62
CA ASP A 720 29.15 -8.88 -8.82
C ASP A 720 27.74 -8.30 -8.88
N VAL A 721 27.63 -7.00 -8.63
CA VAL A 721 26.36 -6.27 -8.55
C VAL A 721 26.12 -5.56 -9.88
N VAL A 722 25.17 -6.08 -10.66
CA VAL A 722 24.90 -5.65 -12.03
C VAL A 722 23.65 -4.78 -12.08
N GLY A 723 23.74 -3.64 -12.77
CA GLY A 723 22.60 -2.74 -12.97
C GLY A 723 22.34 -1.78 -11.81
N TYR A 724 23.32 -1.52 -10.94
CA TYR A 724 23.17 -0.54 -9.86
C TYR A 724 23.23 0.90 -10.40
N ASN A 725 22.07 1.52 -10.56
CA ASN A 725 21.91 2.85 -11.16
C ASN A 725 21.40 3.90 -10.15
N PRO A 726 22.11 4.17 -9.04
CA PRO A 726 21.62 5.09 -8.03
C PRO A 726 21.72 6.54 -8.49
N HIS A 727 20.85 7.37 -7.91
CA HIS A 727 21.02 8.82 -7.89
C HIS A 727 22.36 9.22 -7.28
N LYS A 728 22.75 10.49 -7.50
CA LYS A 728 24.01 11.04 -6.98
C LYS A 728 24.10 10.90 -5.45
N ALA A 729 25.31 10.78 -4.92
CA ALA A 729 25.50 10.72 -3.47
C ALA A 729 24.98 12.01 -2.80
N ILE A 730 24.32 11.86 -1.64
CA ILE A 730 23.96 12.98 -0.75
C ILE A 730 24.89 12.89 0.45
N LYS A 731 25.64 13.96 0.72
CA LYS A 731 26.60 13.98 1.84
C LYS A 731 25.85 14.29 3.14
N MET A 732 26.08 13.46 4.15
CA MET A 732 25.61 13.67 5.53
C MET A 732 26.81 13.43 6.44
N LYS A 733 26.94 14.22 7.51
CA LYS A 733 28.03 14.03 8.49
C LYS A 733 27.67 12.88 9.42
N MET A 734 28.65 12.05 9.79
CA MET A 734 28.44 11.08 10.86
C MET A 734 28.36 11.81 12.19
N SER A 735 27.31 11.55 12.96
CA SER A 735 27.16 12.04 14.33
C SER A 735 27.86 11.05 15.27
N VAL A 736 29.05 11.41 15.77
CA VAL A 736 29.91 10.52 16.60
C VAL A 736 29.71 10.80 18.09
#